data_AF-A0A7U2FJ68-F1
#
_entry.id   AF-A0A7U2FJ68-F1
#
_cell.length_a   1.000
_cell.length_b   1.000
_cell.length_c   1.000
_cell.angle_alpha   90.00
_cell.angle_beta   90.00
_cell.angle_gamma   90.00
#
_symmetry.space_group_name_H-M   'P 1'
#
loop_
_entity.id
_entity.type
_entity.pdbx_description
1 polymer ?
#
loop_
_entity_poly.entity_id
_entity_poly.type
_entity_poly.pdbx_seq_one_letter_code
_entity_poly.pdbx_strand_id
1 'polypeptide(L)'
;MDAVNIDIQSKFVNALRTQGKADYPLSGALPCPYPGHHGRMFQDIDQLYDHASDDHPSEIADLKPSQAKEKLKKAVLKLRRTDPSIEATVGGGSAPDITNLSLEPEDKSRQSSPYSGKKRPAESEGHGRRKAPTHVEVVDADYNRSIPHSVVPERARRPDAARLFDPNQASPKAGSPQRSAPGAHSDWSRDATKSSQFKPSQLQSPSRPLPHRTAPKAQYPPRQPGLIELQRYDPRYPGLLLQPDSRPISQEQLASEVKSIYAGLTMVETKCIHVDRAQAAAAQDPSDPNHKLASDHWQALIALHRTLLHEHHDFFLASQHPSASPALRRLAAKYSMPARMWKHGIHSFLELLRRRLPDSIDYMLAFIYLAYQMMALLYETVPAFEDTWIECLGDLGRYRMAIEDEDIRDRETWAGVARSWYTKAADKNPTVGRLYHHLAILARPNALQQLYYYSRSLTCVKPFPSARESILTLLDPILGRAAATYSHALPIDTNYIKAHALLFEKLSLDDFKQATTEFLDNLDNHIGRVTAKWKEQGVYIAVTNIAGWFNYGVDDNSFRQVFLTELVAKAKNNPAAPEEQLRTASPADQQDPTPPSVPENELLSTVNSLCSQPHFEHAKKLTFDTFALALRRIGDKNVLPHVHIMLSFVSTFASNKYVSHLVTDTPWAELVAFLNTLIKTESQIQSQIQTQTTDSLFSSPVFPNEGERSDELPLPEDYLVRGLIWAHGYFPKKWFEREHDEEERYLELASTVKSRMERVLRLGYALASHGRWIAYDEGSHTFSLLSDTSVST
;
A
#
# COMPACT_ATOMS: atom_id res chain seq x y z
N MET A 1 -29.68 -4.88 15.50
CA MET A 1 -29.04 -6.11 14.98
C MET A 1 -27.74 -5.66 14.38
N ASP A 2 -26.68 -5.80 15.18
CA ASP A 2 -25.64 -4.78 15.18
C ASP A 2 -24.37 -5.37 14.57
N ALA A 3 -23.94 -4.77 13.45
CA ALA A 3 -22.73 -5.20 12.77
C ALA A 3 -21.51 -4.79 13.61
N VAL A 4 -20.70 -5.77 14.01
CA VAL A 4 -19.49 -5.53 14.80
C VAL A 4 -18.41 -4.97 13.87
N ASN A 5 -18.37 -3.64 13.77
CA ASN A 5 -17.37 -2.91 12.99
C ASN A 5 -15.96 -3.15 13.59
N ILE A 6 -15.03 -3.63 12.77
CA ILE A 6 -13.64 -3.97 13.14
C ILE A 6 -12.68 -3.16 12.27
N ASP A 7 -12.71 -1.85 12.44
CA ASP A 7 -11.68 -0.95 11.93
C ASP A 7 -10.32 -1.30 12.57
N ILE A 8 -9.39 -1.79 11.75
CA ILE A 8 -8.04 -2.20 12.16
C ILE A 8 -7.15 -0.96 12.45
N GLN A 9 -7.35 0.15 11.73
CA GLN A 9 -6.60 1.39 11.94
C GLN A 9 -7.01 2.03 13.27
N SER A 10 -8.31 2.14 13.56
CA SER A 10 -8.83 2.55 14.86
C SER A 10 -8.41 1.61 15.99
N LYS A 11 -8.34 0.29 15.78
CA LYS A 11 -7.78 -0.62 16.79
C LYS A 11 -6.30 -0.34 17.07
N PHE A 12 -5.49 -0.07 16.06
CA PHE A 12 -4.08 0.28 16.25
C PHE A 12 -3.92 1.65 16.95
N VAL A 13 -4.63 2.67 16.49
CA VAL A 13 -4.62 4.02 17.10
C VAL A 13 -5.15 3.99 18.54
N ASN A 14 -6.18 3.19 18.86
CA ASN A 14 -6.67 3.04 20.22
C ASN A 14 -5.77 2.17 21.10
N ALA A 15 -5.08 1.17 20.56
CA ALA A 15 -4.03 0.44 21.30
C ALA A 15 -2.88 1.38 21.70
N LEU A 16 -2.44 2.24 20.78
CA LEU A 16 -1.41 3.25 21.06
C LEU A 16 -1.91 4.35 22.02
N ARG A 17 -3.15 4.84 21.88
CA ARG A 17 -3.75 5.80 22.84
C ARG A 17 -3.92 5.19 24.24
N THR A 18 -4.21 3.90 24.36
CA THR A 18 -4.33 3.24 25.68
C THR A 18 -2.99 2.88 26.32
N GLN A 19 -1.92 2.66 25.54
CA GLN A 19 -0.55 2.58 26.05
C GLN A 19 -0.04 3.90 26.67
N GLY A 20 -0.65 5.05 26.35
CA GLY A 20 -0.25 6.36 26.86
C GLY A 20 -0.38 6.57 28.38
N LYS A 21 -1.01 5.63 29.13
CA LYS A 21 -1.08 5.64 30.60
C LYS A 21 -1.07 4.23 31.21
N ALA A 22 0.05 3.52 31.07
CA ALA A 22 0.33 2.33 31.87
C ALA A 22 1.82 2.27 32.25
N ASP A 23 2.14 2.47 33.53
CA ASP A 23 3.41 1.99 34.09
C ASP A 23 3.40 0.46 34.03
N TYR A 24 4.25 -0.14 33.19
CA TYR A 24 4.28 -1.59 32.95
C TYR A 24 4.88 -2.35 34.16
N PRO A 25 4.14 -3.29 34.77
CA PRO A 25 4.73 -4.44 35.43
C PRO A 25 5.02 -5.51 34.37
N LEU A 26 6.14 -6.22 34.53
CA LEU A 26 6.49 -7.40 33.73
C LEU A 26 5.38 -8.46 33.78
N SER A 27 5.20 -9.23 32.69
CA SER A 27 4.16 -10.28 32.60
C SER A 27 4.22 -11.29 33.75
N GLY A 28 3.33 -11.09 34.72
CA GLY A 28 3.37 -11.73 36.04
C GLY A 28 2.90 -13.18 36.09
N ALA A 29 2.39 -13.73 34.97
CA ALA A 29 1.75 -15.03 34.94
C ALA A 29 2.71 -16.17 35.32
N LEU A 30 2.45 -16.81 36.46
CA LEU A 30 3.21 -17.96 36.98
C LEU A 30 2.52 -19.27 36.60
N PRO A 31 3.14 -20.16 35.79
CA PRO A 31 2.61 -21.50 35.54
C PRO A 31 2.71 -22.40 36.79
N CYS A 32 1.83 -23.40 36.91
CA CYS A 32 2.05 -24.48 37.88
C CYS A 32 3.31 -25.30 37.52
N PRO A 33 4.26 -25.52 38.45
CA PRO A 33 5.49 -26.27 38.19
C PRO A 33 5.35 -27.80 38.32
N TYR A 34 4.17 -28.31 38.71
CA TYR A 34 3.96 -29.72 39.02
C TYR A 34 3.29 -30.49 37.86
N PRO A 35 3.51 -31.82 37.74
CA PRO A 35 2.94 -32.62 36.66
C PRO A 35 1.41 -32.62 36.63
N GLY A 36 0.83 -32.66 35.43
CA GLY A 36 -0.62 -32.79 35.21
C GLY A 36 -1.40 -31.47 35.20
N HIS A 37 -0.82 -30.35 35.65
CA HIS A 37 -1.46 -29.03 35.69
C HIS A 37 -0.83 -28.01 34.72
N HIS A 38 -0.04 -28.50 33.74
CA HIS A 38 0.57 -27.69 32.70
C HIS A 38 -0.49 -26.91 31.91
N GLY A 39 -0.35 -25.57 31.88
CA GLY A 39 -1.31 -24.66 31.27
C GLY A 39 -2.17 -23.86 32.27
N ARG A 40 -2.21 -24.21 33.55
CA ARG A 40 -2.76 -23.32 34.59
C ARG A 40 -1.77 -22.19 34.90
N MET A 41 -2.25 -20.95 34.83
CA MET A 41 -1.48 -19.72 35.04
C MET A 41 -2.09 -18.89 36.17
N PHE A 42 -1.25 -18.40 37.09
CA PHE A 42 -1.65 -17.63 38.27
C PHE A 42 -1.07 -16.21 38.20
N GLN A 43 -1.80 -15.20 38.69
CA GLN A 43 -1.39 -13.80 38.50
C GLN A 43 -0.30 -13.35 39.49
N ASP A 44 -0.18 -14.05 40.61
CA ASP A 44 0.79 -13.80 41.66
C ASP A 44 1.22 -15.12 42.35
N ILE A 45 2.15 -15.03 43.30
CA ILE A 45 2.69 -16.20 44.03
C ILE A 45 1.75 -16.73 45.11
N ASP A 46 0.81 -15.92 45.58
CA ASP A 46 -0.11 -16.31 46.65
C ASP A 46 -1.21 -17.20 46.07
N GLN A 47 -1.77 -16.83 44.92
CA GLN A 47 -2.66 -17.68 44.11
C GLN A 47 -2.01 -19.03 43.74
N LEU A 48 -0.73 -19.03 43.35
CA LEU A 48 0.00 -20.27 43.03
C LEU A 48 0.26 -21.12 44.29
N TYR A 49 0.45 -20.50 45.46
CA TYR A 49 0.62 -21.21 46.72
C TYR A 49 -0.69 -21.81 47.24
N ASP A 50 -1.82 -21.11 47.09
CA ASP A 50 -3.13 -21.63 47.46
C ASP A 50 -3.49 -22.84 46.58
N HIS A 51 -3.33 -22.72 45.25
CA HIS A 51 -3.45 -23.87 44.33
C HIS A 51 -2.50 -25.04 44.69
N ALA A 52 -1.25 -24.76 45.05
CA ALA A 52 -0.30 -25.79 45.48
C ALA A 52 -0.64 -26.40 46.85
N SER A 53 -1.42 -25.71 47.68
CA SER A 53 -1.93 -26.24 48.96
C SER A 53 -3.10 -27.20 48.74
N ASP A 54 -3.98 -26.89 47.78
CA ASP A 54 -5.17 -27.69 47.48
C ASP A 54 -4.87 -28.91 46.58
N ASP A 55 -4.23 -28.69 45.43
CA ASP A 55 -3.99 -29.76 44.43
C ASP A 55 -2.65 -30.49 44.63
N HIS A 56 -1.69 -29.89 45.36
CA HIS A 56 -0.33 -30.44 45.54
C HIS A 56 0.19 -30.47 47.00
N PRO A 57 -0.64 -30.77 48.02
CA PRO A 57 -0.26 -30.63 49.44
C PRO A 57 1.01 -31.40 49.82
N SER A 58 1.25 -32.60 49.24
CA SER A 58 2.44 -33.41 49.50
C SER A 58 3.76 -32.74 49.11
N GLU A 59 3.73 -31.69 48.28
CA GLU A 59 4.93 -30.95 47.86
C GLU A 59 5.27 -29.78 48.78
N ILE A 60 4.36 -29.36 49.67
CA ILE A 60 4.59 -28.19 50.55
C ILE A 60 4.18 -28.37 52.02
N ALA A 61 3.56 -29.49 52.41
CA ALA A 61 3.06 -29.73 53.78
C ALA A 61 4.09 -29.51 54.90
N ASP A 62 5.35 -29.90 54.68
CA ASP A 62 6.43 -29.79 55.68
C ASP A 62 7.09 -28.39 55.75
N LEU A 63 6.63 -27.42 54.94
CA LEU A 63 7.24 -26.11 54.80
C LEU A 63 6.40 -24.99 55.42
N LYS A 64 7.06 -24.02 56.05
CA LYS A 64 6.37 -22.78 56.46
C LYS A 64 5.93 -22.00 55.22
N PRO A 65 4.81 -21.26 55.24
CA PRO A 65 4.25 -20.62 54.03
C PRO A 65 5.23 -19.73 53.25
N SER A 66 6.16 -19.04 53.94
CA SER A 66 7.23 -18.26 53.29
C SER A 66 8.24 -19.14 52.52
N GLN A 67 8.64 -20.27 53.10
CA GLN A 67 9.57 -21.23 52.48
C GLN A 67 8.91 -21.98 51.31
N ALA A 68 7.62 -22.32 51.44
CA ALA A 68 6.82 -22.90 50.36
C ALA A 68 6.68 -21.93 49.18
N LYS A 69 6.31 -20.66 49.42
CA LYS A 69 6.27 -19.61 48.39
C LYS A 69 7.63 -19.38 47.73
N GLU A 70 8.74 -19.53 48.45
CA GLU A 70 10.09 -19.46 47.87
C GLU A 70 10.45 -20.71 47.05
N LYS A 71 10.07 -21.93 47.49
CA LYS A 71 10.20 -23.18 46.71
C LYS A 71 9.45 -23.05 45.38
N LEU A 72 8.22 -22.55 45.41
CA LEU A 72 7.38 -22.32 44.22
C LEU A 72 8.01 -21.30 43.26
N LYS A 73 8.46 -20.13 43.75
CA LYS A 73 9.18 -19.14 42.91
C LYS A 73 10.40 -19.77 42.22
N LYS A 74 11.20 -20.55 42.96
CA LYS A 74 12.40 -21.24 42.44
C LYS A 74 12.04 -22.35 41.43
N ALA A 75 10.91 -23.02 41.59
CA ALA A 75 10.43 -24.02 40.64
C ALA A 75 9.95 -23.39 39.32
N VAL A 76 9.16 -22.31 39.39
CA VAL A 76 8.72 -21.56 38.19
C VAL A 76 9.90 -20.94 37.43
N LEU A 77 10.90 -20.41 38.14
CA LEU A 77 12.14 -19.91 37.55
C LEU A 77 13.00 -20.99 36.88
N LYS A 78 12.85 -22.27 37.27
CA LYS A 78 13.44 -23.40 36.53
C LYS A 78 12.62 -23.75 35.30
N LEU A 79 11.30 -23.81 35.41
CA LEU A 79 10.40 -24.14 34.30
C LEU A 79 10.58 -23.18 33.11
N ARG A 80 10.64 -21.85 33.39
CA ARG A 80 10.94 -20.80 32.40
C ARG A 80 12.36 -20.86 31.81
N ARG A 81 13.21 -21.83 32.17
CA ARG A 81 14.58 -22.03 31.64
C ARG A 81 14.75 -23.36 30.89
N THR A 82 13.69 -24.16 30.75
CA THR A 82 13.77 -25.53 30.22
C THR A 82 12.96 -25.79 28.95
N ASP A 83 12.29 -24.79 28.38
CA ASP A 83 11.80 -24.87 27.00
C ASP A 83 13.01 -24.84 26.03
N PRO A 84 13.25 -25.87 25.20
CA PRO A 84 14.50 -26.00 24.48
C PRO A 84 14.64 -25.08 23.27
N SER A 85 15.82 -24.47 23.13
CA SER A 85 16.31 -24.00 21.83
C SER A 85 16.44 -25.19 20.85
N ILE A 86 16.03 -24.98 19.61
CA ILE A 86 16.48 -25.80 18.48
C ILE A 86 17.66 -25.08 17.84
N GLU A 87 18.83 -25.70 17.86
CA GLU A 87 20.01 -25.21 17.13
C GLU A 87 19.73 -25.27 15.61
N ALA A 88 19.47 -24.11 15.00
CA ALA A 88 19.45 -23.93 13.56
C ALA A 88 20.85 -23.55 13.07
N THR A 89 21.46 -24.40 12.26
CA THR A 89 22.80 -24.22 11.67
C THR A 89 22.99 -22.83 11.03
N VAL A 90 24.19 -22.27 11.18
CA VAL A 90 24.63 -21.01 10.53
C VAL A 90 24.37 -21.06 9.01
N GLY A 91 23.25 -20.48 8.59
CA GLY A 91 22.91 -20.22 7.21
C GLY A 91 23.27 -18.79 6.85
N GLY A 92 24.25 -18.60 5.97
CA GLY A 92 24.67 -17.28 5.48
C GLY A 92 23.66 -16.63 4.54
N GLY A 93 22.45 -16.36 5.02
CA GLY A 93 21.45 -15.57 4.31
C GLY A 93 21.85 -14.10 4.33
N SER A 94 22.33 -13.57 3.21
CA SER A 94 22.54 -12.12 3.08
C SER A 94 21.21 -11.40 3.26
N ALA A 95 21.09 -10.59 4.31
CA ALA A 95 20.01 -9.62 4.43
C ALA A 95 19.99 -8.76 3.15
N PRO A 96 18.83 -8.56 2.49
CA PRO A 96 18.77 -7.82 1.24
C PRO A 96 19.23 -6.39 1.48
N ASP A 97 20.17 -5.89 0.66
CA ASP A 97 20.82 -4.61 0.93
C ASP A 97 19.85 -3.44 0.75
N ILE A 98 19.39 -2.91 1.89
CA ILE A 98 18.38 -1.86 2.00
C ILE A 98 18.95 -0.51 1.52
N THR A 99 20.27 -0.34 1.46
CA THR A 99 20.91 0.94 1.11
C THR A 99 20.54 1.44 -0.29
N ASN A 100 20.33 0.53 -1.25
CA ASN A 100 20.01 0.87 -2.64
C ASN A 100 18.51 1.17 -2.89
N LEU A 101 17.67 1.21 -1.83
CA LEU A 101 16.20 1.30 -1.93
C LEU A 101 15.60 2.52 -1.21
N SER A 102 16.44 3.50 -0.86
CA SER A 102 16.05 4.85 -0.39
C SER A 102 17.00 5.89 -1.00
N LEU A 103 16.46 6.89 -1.70
CA LEU A 103 17.28 7.82 -2.49
C LEU A 103 17.82 8.99 -1.67
N GLU A 104 19.15 9.13 -1.62
CA GLU A 104 19.77 10.45 -1.50
C GLU A 104 19.40 11.29 -2.74
N PRO A 105 19.06 12.59 -2.59
CA PRO A 105 18.82 13.48 -3.73
C PRO A 105 20.12 13.70 -4.53
N GLU A 106 20.02 13.71 -5.86
CA GLU A 106 21.16 13.93 -6.76
C GLU A 106 21.89 15.27 -6.51
N ASP A 107 23.05 15.22 -5.85
CA ASP A 107 23.92 16.38 -5.72
C ASP A 107 24.68 16.62 -7.04
N LYS A 108 24.17 17.54 -7.86
CA LYS A 108 24.69 17.81 -9.21
C LYS A 108 26.08 18.46 -9.15
N SER A 109 27.09 17.62 -9.31
CA SER A 109 28.53 17.92 -9.21
C SER A 109 29.01 19.01 -10.18
N ARG A 110 28.91 20.27 -9.76
CA ARG A 110 29.58 21.39 -10.44
C ARG A 110 31.02 21.52 -9.98
N GLN A 111 31.93 21.21 -10.90
CA GLN A 111 33.36 21.44 -10.74
C GLN A 111 33.66 22.89 -10.36
N SER A 112 34.53 23.09 -9.37
CA SER A 112 35.27 24.35 -9.20
C SER A 112 36.70 24.04 -8.71
N SER A 113 37.68 24.73 -9.27
CA SER A 113 39.11 24.50 -8.99
C SER A 113 39.57 25.24 -7.72
N PRO A 114 40.65 24.79 -7.05
CA PRO A 114 41.02 25.28 -5.74
C PRO A 114 41.64 26.68 -5.78
N TYR A 115 41.28 27.53 -4.82
CA TYR A 115 41.96 28.81 -4.59
C TYR A 115 42.96 28.70 -3.43
N SER A 116 44.19 29.14 -3.65
CA SER A 116 45.27 29.04 -2.66
C SER A 116 45.28 30.23 -1.70
N GLY A 117 45.33 29.98 -0.39
CA GLY A 117 45.45 31.01 0.64
C GLY A 117 46.38 30.56 1.79
N LYS A 118 47.59 31.11 1.85
CA LYS A 118 48.59 30.83 2.91
C LYS A 118 48.67 31.97 3.94
N LYS A 119 48.50 31.64 5.24
CA LYS A 119 49.15 32.18 6.48
C LYS A 119 48.32 31.66 7.69
N ARG A 120 48.81 30.91 8.70
CA ARG A 120 49.98 30.97 9.63
C ARG A 120 49.80 31.94 10.84
N PRO A 121 50.32 31.61 12.05
CA PRO A 121 49.50 31.58 13.28
C PRO A 121 50.12 32.25 14.54
N ALA A 122 49.44 32.08 15.70
CA ALA A 122 49.88 32.19 17.10
C ALA A 122 49.03 31.16 17.93
N GLU A 123 49.45 30.46 19.01
CA GLU A 123 50.19 30.80 20.25
C GLU A 123 49.31 31.60 21.26
N SER A 124 49.23 31.32 22.58
CA SER A 124 49.89 30.31 23.45
C SER A 124 49.05 29.95 24.72
N GLU A 125 49.38 28.83 25.38
CA GLU A 125 49.18 28.44 26.82
C GLU A 125 47.80 28.55 27.55
N GLY A 126 47.51 27.74 28.59
CA GLY A 126 48.24 26.56 29.10
C GLY A 126 47.74 25.96 30.44
N HIS A 127 48.16 24.71 30.70
CA HIS A 127 48.33 24.01 32.00
C HIS A 127 47.17 23.77 33.01
N GLY A 128 46.92 22.47 33.29
CA GLY A 128 46.26 21.96 34.50
C GLY A 128 46.32 20.42 34.59
N ARG A 129 46.96 19.84 35.63
CA ARG A 129 47.27 18.38 35.69
C ARG A 129 47.44 17.85 37.13
N ARG A 130 46.69 16.80 37.53
CA ARG A 130 46.89 15.82 38.65
C ARG A 130 45.53 15.17 39.01
N LYS A 131 45.42 13.98 39.64
CA LYS A 131 46.20 12.72 39.66
C LYS A 131 45.38 11.67 40.45
N ALA A 132 45.53 10.37 40.16
CA ALA A 132 44.92 9.27 40.94
C ALA A 132 45.93 8.52 41.84
N PRO A 133 45.45 7.78 42.85
CA PRO A 133 45.94 6.45 43.27
C PRO A 133 44.77 5.42 43.38
N THR A 134 44.85 4.07 43.27
CA THR A 134 45.84 2.98 43.54
C THR A 134 46.07 2.63 45.02
N HIS A 135 46.30 1.36 45.46
CA HIS A 135 46.36 0.04 44.76
C HIS A 135 45.02 -0.74 44.89
N VAL A 136 44.81 -2.00 45.33
CA VAL A 136 45.63 -3.10 45.92
C VAL A 136 45.03 -4.48 45.50
N GLU A 137 45.78 -5.58 45.64
CA GLU A 137 45.42 -6.94 45.20
C GLU A 137 44.71 -7.83 46.27
N VAL A 138 44.31 -9.07 45.89
CA VAL A 138 44.87 -10.35 46.42
C VAL A 138 44.23 -11.60 45.75
N VAL A 139 45.07 -12.41 45.08
CA VAL A 139 45.25 -13.90 45.09
C VAL A 139 44.03 -14.83 45.34
N ASP A 140 43.84 -16.02 44.74
CA ASP A 140 44.32 -16.79 43.55
C ASP A 140 43.60 -18.18 43.57
N ALA A 141 44.10 -19.20 42.84
CA ALA A 141 43.89 -20.67 42.98
C ALA A 141 42.97 -21.40 41.97
N ASP A 142 43.48 -21.55 40.74
CA ASP A 142 43.84 -22.84 40.10
C ASP A 142 42.93 -24.10 40.02
N TYR A 143 42.98 -24.70 38.81
CA TYR A 143 43.11 -26.13 38.48
C TYR A 143 41.91 -27.12 38.34
N ASN A 144 41.64 -27.47 37.06
CA ASN A 144 41.59 -28.85 36.48
C ASN A 144 40.42 -29.80 36.87
N ARG A 145 40.06 -30.89 36.13
CA ARG A 145 40.68 -31.60 34.98
C ARG A 145 39.65 -32.49 34.19
N SER A 146 39.93 -32.79 32.90
CA SER A 146 39.61 -34.04 32.10
C SER A 146 38.23 -34.77 32.20
N ILE A 147 37.44 -35.06 31.13
CA ILE A 147 37.65 -36.01 29.96
C ILE A 147 37.57 -37.51 30.40
N PRO A 148 36.95 -38.52 29.68
CA PRO A 148 36.63 -38.67 28.23
C PRO A 148 35.26 -39.32 27.76
N HIS A 149 35.14 -39.39 26.43
CA HIS A 149 34.23 -40.06 25.44
C HIS A 149 33.54 -41.44 25.68
N SER A 150 32.37 -41.66 25.01
CA SER A 150 32.17 -42.55 23.82
C SER A 150 30.70 -42.50 23.28
N VAL A 151 30.34 -42.24 22.01
CA VAL A 151 30.21 -43.13 20.79
C VAL A 151 29.71 -44.58 21.08
N VAL A 152 28.76 -45.25 20.37
CA VAL A 152 28.23 -45.24 18.97
C VAL A 152 26.70 -45.61 18.94
N PRO A 153 25.96 -45.56 17.78
CA PRO A 153 24.46 -45.61 17.70
C PRO A 153 23.84 -46.87 17.04
N GLU A 154 22.48 -46.98 16.96
CA GLU A 154 21.80 -47.64 15.80
C GLU A 154 20.28 -47.38 15.57
N ARG A 155 19.89 -47.46 14.27
CA ARG A 155 18.61 -47.80 13.58
C ARG A 155 17.19 -47.44 14.10
N ALA A 156 16.63 -46.39 13.47
CA ALA A 156 15.45 -46.37 12.56
C ALA A 156 14.31 -47.43 12.60
N ARG A 157 13.04 -46.97 12.48
CA ARG A 157 11.91 -47.63 11.76
C ARG A 157 10.78 -46.67 11.33
N ARG A 158 10.01 -47.06 10.31
CA ARG A 158 8.77 -46.51 9.70
C ARG A 158 8.09 -47.70 8.95
N PRO A 159 6.86 -47.56 8.41
CA PRO A 159 5.61 -46.99 8.95
C PRO A 159 4.48 -48.05 8.90
N ASP A 160 3.21 -47.69 9.20
CA ASP A 160 2.03 -48.52 8.89
C ASP A 160 0.77 -47.66 8.63
N ALA A 161 -0.28 -48.22 7.98
CA ALA A 161 -1.35 -47.42 7.37
C ALA A 161 -2.76 -48.08 7.23
N ALA A 162 -3.73 -47.21 6.88
CA ALA A 162 -4.99 -47.45 6.14
C ALA A 162 -6.26 -48.02 6.82
N ARG A 163 -7.36 -47.23 6.74
CA ARG A 163 -8.76 -47.53 6.30
C ARG A 163 -9.65 -46.31 6.65
N LEU A 164 -10.28 -45.55 5.73
CA LEU A 164 -11.27 -45.81 4.65
C LEU A 164 -12.72 -46.06 5.13
N PHE A 165 -13.61 -45.05 5.00
CA PHE A 165 -14.88 -45.13 4.24
C PHE A 165 -15.60 -43.76 4.07
N ASP A 166 -16.53 -43.67 3.09
CA ASP A 166 -17.33 -42.52 2.62
C ASP A 166 -18.43 -43.05 1.64
N PRO A 167 -19.44 -42.32 1.07
CA PRO A 167 -20.37 -41.28 1.54
C PRO A 167 -21.89 -41.68 1.45
N ASN A 168 -22.81 -40.71 1.68
CA ASN A 168 -24.17 -40.55 1.10
C ASN A 168 -25.36 -41.49 1.45
N GLN A 169 -26.44 -40.91 2.03
CA GLN A 169 -27.86 -41.11 1.65
C GLN A 169 -28.79 -40.03 2.27
N ALA A 170 -30.07 -39.92 1.85
CA ALA A 170 -30.90 -38.72 2.11
C ALA A 170 -32.42 -38.93 2.37
N SER A 171 -32.97 -38.10 3.27
CA SER A 171 -34.42 -37.79 3.49
C SER A 171 -35.31 -38.94 4.05
N PRO A 172 -36.61 -38.73 4.44
CA PRO A 172 -37.38 -37.49 4.63
C PRO A 172 -38.26 -37.37 5.93
N LYS A 173 -38.62 -36.12 6.28
CA LYS A 173 -39.91 -35.61 6.85
C LYS A 173 -40.58 -36.15 8.16
N ALA A 174 -40.86 -35.16 9.04
CA ALA A 174 -42.13 -34.86 9.76
C ALA A 174 -42.50 -35.54 11.11
N GLY A 175 -43.16 -34.74 11.99
CA GLY A 175 -43.92 -35.21 13.17
C GLY A 175 -43.79 -34.35 14.44
N SER A 176 -44.79 -33.52 14.77
CA SER A 176 -44.95 -32.82 16.07
C SER A 176 -46.15 -33.40 16.85
N PRO A 177 -46.24 -33.21 18.19
CA PRO A 177 -47.18 -32.19 18.71
C PRO A 177 -46.76 -31.52 20.05
N GLN A 178 -47.59 -30.61 20.58
CA GLN A 178 -47.34 -29.73 21.74
C GLN A 178 -48.13 -30.10 23.02
N ARG A 179 -47.67 -29.60 24.19
CA ARG A 179 -48.44 -28.91 25.28
C ARG A 179 -47.46 -28.47 26.40
N SER A 180 -47.66 -27.45 27.25
CA SER A 180 -48.86 -26.66 27.65
C SER A 180 -48.52 -25.18 27.95
N ALA A 181 -49.55 -24.31 28.01
CA ALA A 181 -49.57 -23.01 28.72
C ALA A 181 -50.57 -23.10 29.92
N PRO A 182 -50.89 -22.08 30.77
CA PRO A 182 -51.15 -20.64 30.51
C PRO A 182 -50.44 -19.66 31.49
N GLY A 183 -50.59 -18.32 31.44
CA GLY A 183 -51.20 -17.43 30.43
C GLY A 183 -51.37 -15.96 30.89
N ALA A 184 -51.71 -15.09 29.91
CA ALA A 184 -52.54 -13.87 29.96
C ALA A 184 -52.11 -12.66 30.87
N HIS A 185 -52.39 -11.39 30.57
CA HIS A 185 -53.35 -10.69 29.68
C HIS A 185 -52.64 -9.55 28.87
N SER A 186 -52.93 -9.22 27.60
CA SER A 186 -54.12 -8.62 26.92
C SER A 186 -54.07 -7.06 26.88
N ASP A 187 -54.53 -6.29 25.86
CA ASP A 187 -55.38 -6.52 24.67
C ASP A 187 -55.02 -5.62 23.43
N TRP A 188 -55.28 -6.13 22.20
CA TRP A 188 -55.89 -5.53 20.95
C TRP A 188 -55.74 -4.01 20.57
N SER A 189 -55.87 -3.52 19.32
CA SER A 189 -55.92 -3.96 17.88
C SER A 189 -56.29 -2.74 16.99
N ARG A 190 -56.24 -2.64 15.63
CA ARG A 190 -55.59 -3.33 14.47
C ARG A 190 -55.82 -2.49 13.17
N ASP A 191 -55.17 -2.88 12.06
CA ASP A 191 -55.53 -2.85 10.60
C ASP A 191 -56.35 -1.64 10.02
N ALA A 192 -55.83 -0.84 9.06
CA ALA A 192 -55.72 -1.07 7.59
C ALA A 192 -57.09 -1.07 6.83
N THR A 193 -57.30 -0.39 5.67
CA THR A 193 -56.63 -0.56 4.35
C THR A 193 -56.99 0.50 3.27
N LYS A 194 -56.11 0.67 2.25
CA LYS A 194 -56.33 0.92 0.79
C LYS A 194 -57.02 2.21 0.21
N SER A 195 -56.22 2.94 -0.59
CA SER A 195 -56.43 3.29 -2.03
C SER A 195 -57.18 4.57 -2.50
N SER A 196 -56.67 5.15 -3.62
CA SER A 196 -57.32 6.01 -4.66
C SER A 196 -57.84 7.43 -4.31
N GLN A 197 -57.89 8.45 -5.21
CA GLN A 197 -57.07 8.83 -6.40
C GLN A 197 -57.43 10.28 -6.88
N PHE A 198 -56.53 10.95 -7.62
CA PHE A 198 -56.74 12.17 -8.47
C PHE A 198 -56.96 13.59 -7.85
N LYS A 199 -56.80 14.62 -8.74
CA LYS A 199 -56.81 16.10 -8.57
C LYS A 199 -58.01 16.71 -9.38
N PRO A 200 -58.11 18.01 -9.82
CA PRO A 200 -57.39 19.27 -9.51
C PRO A 200 -58.29 20.55 -9.39
N SER A 201 -57.70 21.75 -9.16
CA SER A 201 -58.08 23.06 -9.76
C SER A 201 -57.16 24.23 -9.31
N GLN A 202 -57.27 25.42 -9.93
CA GLN A 202 -56.41 26.61 -9.77
C GLN A 202 -57.20 27.89 -9.37
N LEU A 203 -56.49 28.99 -9.02
CA LEU A 203 -56.63 30.41 -9.46
C LEU A 203 -55.89 31.34 -8.46
N GLN A 204 -54.81 32.06 -8.84
CA GLN A 204 -54.70 33.42 -9.46
C GLN A 204 -54.67 34.63 -8.48
N SER A 205 -53.80 35.60 -8.78
CA SER A 205 -53.51 36.86 -8.05
C SER A 205 -54.47 38.02 -8.41
N PRO A 206 -54.47 39.21 -7.75
CA PRO A 206 -53.52 40.28 -8.18
C PRO A 206 -53.19 41.48 -7.22
N SER A 207 -52.10 42.18 -7.57
CA SER A 207 -51.93 43.68 -7.56
C SER A 207 -51.70 44.53 -6.28
N ARG A 208 -51.23 45.76 -6.56
CA ARG A 208 -50.58 46.80 -5.70
C ARG A 208 -51.44 48.10 -5.69
N PRO A 209 -51.20 49.09 -4.81
CA PRO A 209 -50.40 50.25 -5.26
C PRO A 209 -49.53 50.93 -4.16
N LEU A 210 -48.76 51.94 -4.58
CA LEU A 210 -47.83 52.79 -3.79
C LEU A 210 -47.98 54.25 -4.31
N PRO A 211 -47.72 55.28 -3.49
CA PRO A 211 -46.57 56.18 -3.74
C PRO A 211 -46.02 56.80 -2.40
N HIS A 212 -45.09 57.78 -2.32
CA HIS A 212 -44.36 58.59 -3.31
C HIS A 212 -42.92 58.99 -2.82
N ARG A 213 -42.40 60.08 -3.39
CA ARG A 213 -41.15 60.84 -3.13
C ARG A 213 -41.19 61.65 -1.81
N THR A 214 -40.09 62.09 -1.20
CA THR A 214 -38.90 62.80 -1.75
C THR A 214 -37.60 62.59 -0.92
N ALA A 215 -36.45 63.04 -1.43
CA ALA A 215 -35.18 63.22 -0.70
C ALA A 215 -34.75 64.71 -0.79
N PRO A 216 -33.95 65.24 0.15
CA PRO A 216 -32.49 65.26 -0.08
C PRO A 216 -31.56 65.28 1.17
N LYS A 217 -30.25 65.15 0.89
CA LYS A 217 -29.06 65.41 1.74
C LYS A 217 -28.69 64.39 2.83
N ALA A 218 -27.39 64.38 3.12
CA ALA A 218 -26.69 63.29 3.80
C ALA A 218 -26.55 63.48 5.32
N GLN A 219 -26.61 62.35 6.03
CA GLN A 219 -26.08 62.17 7.39
C GLN A 219 -25.40 60.79 7.45
N TYR A 220 -24.37 60.65 8.29
CA TYR A 220 -23.63 59.38 8.43
C TYR A 220 -24.47 58.34 9.18
N PRO A 221 -24.57 57.08 8.69
CA PRO A 221 -25.19 56.01 9.46
C PRO A 221 -24.25 55.53 10.59
N PRO A 222 -24.76 55.25 11.81
CA PRO A 222 -23.97 54.65 12.87
C PRO A 222 -23.64 53.18 12.56
N ARG A 223 -22.55 52.66 13.16
CA ARG A 223 -22.17 51.24 13.07
C ARG A 223 -23.27 50.35 13.66
N GLN A 224 -23.76 49.39 12.88
CA GLN A 224 -24.48 48.23 13.41
C GLN A 224 -23.49 47.17 13.90
N PRO A 225 -23.59 46.68 15.15
CA PRO A 225 -22.97 45.41 15.55
C PRO A 225 -23.72 44.25 14.90
N GLY A 226 -23.02 43.46 14.07
CA GLY A 226 -23.58 42.28 13.41
C GLY A 226 -23.58 41.04 14.31
N LEU A 227 -24.55 40.15 14.11
CA LEU A 227 -24.76 38.91 14.86
C LEU A 227 -23.48 38.06 15.00
N ILE A 228 -22.96 37.93 16.23
CA ILE A 228 -22.52 36.69 16.94
C ILE A 228 -22.44 37.09 18.43
N GLU A 229 -23.59 37.14 19.11
CA GLU A 229 -23.65 37.34 20.57
C GLU A 229 -24.92 36.70 21.17
N LEU A 230 -25.19 35.45 20.79
CA LEU A 230 -26.27 34.65 21.35
C LEU A 230 -25.70 33.63 22.35
N GLN A 231 -26.17 33.72 23.59
CA GLN A 231 -26.02 32.71 24.66
C GLN A 231 -24.58 32.36 25.09
N ARG A 232 -23.85 33.33 25.68
CA ARG A 232 -22.65 33.04 26.52
C ARG A 232 -22.96 32.35 27.88
N TYR A 233 -24.23 32.32 28.29
CA TYR A 233 -24.66 31.87 29.62
C TYR A 233 -25.90 30.96 29.54
N ASP A 234 -25.90 29.87 30.30
CA ASP A 234 -27.10 29.06 30.58
C ASP A 234 -27.79 29.62 31.85
N PRO A 235 -29.08 30.01 31.79
CA PRO A 235 -29.82 30.50 32.96
C PRO A 235 -29.84 29.56 34.18
N ARG A 236 -29.56 28.26 33.99
CA ARG A 236 -29.52 27.25 35.06
C ARG A 236 -28.22 27.28 35.87
N TYR A 237 -27.14 27.85 35.33
CA TYR A 237 -25.82 27.86 35.97
C TYR A 237 -25.15 29.24 35.87
N PRO A 238 -25.59 30.26 36.64
CA PRO A 238 -25.16 31.66 36.50
C PRO A 238 -23.68 31.97 36.77
N GLY A 239 -22.86 30.97 37.08
CA GLY A 239 -21.42 31.08 37.35
C GLY A 239 -20.52 30.27 36.39
N LEU A 240 -21.08 29.57 35.40
CA LEU A 240 -20.29 28.88 34.37
C LEU A 240 -20.35 29.62 33.03
N LEU A 241 -19.18 30.01 32.53
CA LEU A 241 -18.98 30.38 31.12
C LEU A 241 -18.93 29.10 30.29
N LEU A 242 -19.75 29.03 29.22
CA LEU A 242 -19.82 27.86 28.34
C LEU A 242 -18.52 27.63 27.53
N GLN A 243 -17.75 28.69 27.30
CA GLN A 243 -16.34 28.65 26.90
C GLN A 243 -15.58 29.80 27.60
N PRO A 244 -14.29 29.63 27.95
CA PRO A 244 -13.42 30.73 28.34
C PRO A 244 -13.26 31.76 27.21
N ASP A 245 -12.88 33.01 27.54
CA ASP A 245 -12.59 34.07 26.56
C ASP A 245 -11.29 33.79 25.78
N SER A 246 -11.34 32.86 24.84
CA SER A 246 -10.32 32.63 23.82
C SER A 246 -10.33 33.76 22.80
N ARG A 247 -9.63 34.87 23.13
CA ARG A 247 -9.37 35.94 22.17
C ARG A 247 -8.72 35.33 20.91
N PRO A 248 -9.30 35.51 19.72
CA PRO A 248 -8.77 34.87 18.51
C PRO A 248 -7.37 35.41 18.22
N ILE A 249 -6.41 34.50 18.01
CA ILE A 249 -5.02 34.86 17.74
C ILE A 249 -4.92 35.71 16.46
N SER A 250 -4.26 36.87 16.57
CA SER A 250 -4.06 37.75 15.42
C SER A 250 -3.02 37.17 14.45
N GLN A 251 -3.09 37.58 13.17
CA GLN A 251 -2.13 37.12 12.16
C GLN A 251 -0.69 37.55 12.47
N GLU A 252 -0.52 38.70 13.13
CA GLU A 252 0.79 39.21 13.54
C GLU A 252 1.41 38.36 14.68
N GLN A 253 0.60 38.04 15.71
CA GLN A 253 1.03 37.13 16.78
C GLN A 253 1.37 35.74 16.23
N LEU A 254 0.49 35.16 15.41
CA LEU A 254 0.72 33.85 14.81
C LEU A 254 1.96 33.83 13.91
N ALA A 255 2.24 34.92 13.18
CA ALA A 255 3.47 35.06 12.39
C ALA A 255 4.72 35.21 13.28
N SER A 256 4.63 35.85 14.46
CA SER A 256 5.74 35.85 15.42
C SER A 256 5.97 34.48 16.07
N GLU A 257 4.92 33.72 16.40
CA GLU A 257 5.06 32.37 16.95
C GLU A 257 5.70 31.41 15.93
N VAL A 258 5.20 31.36 14.69
CA VAL A 258 5.80 30.55 13.61
C VAL A 258 7.27 30.91 13.37
N LYS A 259 7.64 32.19 13.51
CA LYS A 259 9.04 32.65 13.41
C LYS A 259 9.87 32.21 14.62
N SER A 260 9.30 32.19 15.82
CA SER A 260 9.94 31.71 17.06
C SER A 260 10.22 30.21 16.98
N ILE A 261 9.18 29.42 16.69
CA ILE A 261 9.28 27.96 16.51
C ILE A 261 10.29 27.62 15.41
N TYR A 262 10.30 28.35 14.28
CA TYR A 262 11.28 28.09 13.21
C TYR A 262 12.74 28.27 13.66
N ALA A 263 13.00 29.20 14.58
CA ALA A 263 14.34 29.41 15.14
C ALA A 263 14.73 28.27 16.11
N GLY A 264 13.78 27.78 16.92
CA GLY A 264 13.94 26.59 17.76
C GLY A 264 14.23 25.34 16.92
N LEU A 265 13.30 24.97 16.04
CA LEU A 265 13.41 23.90 15.05
C LEU A 265 14.77 23.89 14.35
N THR A 266 15.20 25.01 13.76
CA THR A 266 16.47 25.07 13.01
C THR A 266 17.70 24.86 13.91
N MET A 267 17.64 25.30 15.18
CA MET A 267 18.70 25.04 16.16
C MET A 267 18.78 23.56 16.54
N VAL A 268 17.63 22.91 16.78
CA VAL A 268 17.56 21.47 17.11
C VAL A 268 17.96 20.61 15.90
N GLU A 269 17.50 20.95 14.69
CA GLU A 269 17.87 20.28 13.44
C GLU A 269 19.39 20.34 13.20
N THR A 270 20.00 21.51 13.34
CA THR A 270 21.45 21.68 13.24
C THR A 270 22.20 20.81 14.25
N LYS A 271 21.66 20.67 15.47
CA LYS A 271 22.23 19.81 16.51
C LYS A 271 22.09 18.32 16.16
N CYS A 272 20.95 17.87 15.66
CA CYS A 272 20.74 16.49 15.19
C CYS A 272 21.74 16.15 14.07
N ILE A 273 21.81 16.98 13.02
CA ILE A 273 22.73 16.80 11.89
C ILE A 273 24.20 16.72 12.35
N HIS A 274 24.61 17.53 13.33
CA HIS A 274 25.97 17.49 13.86
C HIS A 274 26.24 16.21 14.67
N VAL A 275 25.32 15.81 15.54
CA VAL A 275 25.46 14.64 16.40
C VAL A 275 25.39 13.33 15.59
N ASP A 276 24.43 13.19 14.68
CA ASP A 276 24.33 12.04 13.76
C ASP A 276 25.62 11.84 12.97
N ARG A 277 26.19 12.92 12.43
CA ARG A 277 27.47 12.88 11.68
C ARG A 277 28.64 12.50 12.57
N ALA A 278 28.70 12.99 13.81
CA ALA A 278 29.75 12.62 14.76
C ALA A 278 29.66 11.14 15.14
N GLN A 279 28.45 10.61 15.38
CA GLN A 279 28.24 9.19 15.69
C GLN A 279 28.49 8.28 14.48
N ALA A 280 28.07 8.68 13.28
CA ALA A 280 28.34 7.94 12.05
C ALA A 280 29.83 7.89 11.71
N ALA A 281 30.59 8.97 12.00
CA ALA A 281 32.05 8.99 11.84
C ALA A 281 32.74 8.12 12.91
N ALA A 282 32.32 8.20 14.17
CA ALA A 282 32.86 7.36 15.25
C ALA A 282 32.60 5.86 15.00
N ALA A 283 31.47 5.51 14.38
CA ALA A 283 31.15 4.15 13.96
C ALA A 283 31.96 3.64 12.75
N GLN A 284 32.78 4.48 12.11
CA GLN A 284 33.65 4.11 10.99
C GLN A 284 35.14 4.04 11.38
N ASP A 285 35.52 4.36 12.62
CA ASP A 285 36.91 4.28 13.07
C ASP A 285 37.31 2.81 13.35
N PRO A 286 38.32 2.24 12.65
CA PRO A 286 38.71 0.84 12.86
C PRO A 286 39.40 0.54 14.20
N SER A 287 39.70 1.56 15.02
CA SER A 287 40.50 1.41 16.24
C SER A 287 39.74 0.88 17.47
N ASP A 288 38.40 0.96 17.49
CA ASP A 288 37.55 0.31 18.50
C ASP A 288 36.31 -0.34 17.85
N PRO A 289 36.44 -1.59 17.32
CA PRO A 289 35.35 -2.29 16.67
C PRO A 289 34.24 -2.76 17.66
N ASN A 290 34.33 -2.43 18.94
CA ASN A 290 33.38 -2.87 19.96
C ASN A 290 32.88 -1.71 20.86
N HIS A 291 32.95 -0.46 20.37
CA HIS A 291 32.46 0.72 21.09
C HIS A 291 30.94 0.76 21.16
N LYS A 292 30.34 -0.08 22.02
CA LYS A 292 28.89 -0.11 22.27
C LYS A 292 28.46 1.19 22.95
N LEU A 293 27.56 1.92 22.30
CA LEU A 293 26.98 3.13 22.89
C LEU A 293 26.13 2.73 24.11
N ALA A 294 26.37 3.40 25.24
CA ALA A 294 25.63 3.17 26.48
C ALA A 294 24.13 3.48 26.30
N SER A 295 23.27 2.81 27.08
CA SER A 295 21.81 3.00 26.98
C SER A 295 21.40 4.46 27.12
N ASP A 296 21.95 5.16 28.11
CA ASP A 296 21.75 6.59 28.36
C ASP A 296 22.07 7.46 27.13
N HIS A 297 23.06 7.05 26.32
CA HIS A 297 23.43 7.76 25.09
C HIS A 297 22.38 7.54 23.99
N TRP A 298 21.93 6.30 23.78
CA TRP A 298 20.83 6.02 22.84
C TRP A 298 19.54 6.74 23.24
N GLN A 299 19.21 6.74 24.55
CA GLN A 299 18.07 7.47 25.09
C GLN A 299 18.20 8.98 24.86
N ALA A 300 19.40 9.55 25.01
CA ALA A 300 19.66 10.97 24.71
C ALA A 300 19.51 11.31 23.22
N LEU A 301 19.90 10.40 22.31
CA LEU A 301 19.69 10.55 20.86
C LEU A 301 18.21 10.47 20.50
N ILE A 302 17.46 9.47 21.02
CA ILE A 302 16.01 9.38 20.84
C ILE A 302 15.31 10.64 21.39
N ALA A 303 15.72 11.14 22.56
CA ALA A 303 15.15 12.34 23.14
C ALA A 303 15.41 13.59 22.28
N LEU A 304 16.61 13.72 21.70
CA LEU A 304 16.97 14.81 20.79
C LEU A 304 16.12 14.77 19.50
N HIS A 305 15.99 13.61 18.87
CA HIS A 305 15.16 13.46 17.66
C HIS A 305 13.67 13.64 17.97
N ARG A 306 13.18 13.15 19.11
CA ARG A 306 11.81 13.43 19.60
C ARG A 306 11.55 14.93 19.68
N THR A 307 12.47 15.71 20.26
CA THR A 307 12.33 17.19 20.30
C THR A 307 12.26 17.79 18.91
N LEU A 308 13.13 17.39 17.97
CA LEU A 308 13.07 17.87 16.58
C LEU A 308 11.71 17.56 15.92
N LEU A 309 11.17 16.36 16.14
CA LEU A 309 9.89 15.95 15.59
C LEU A 309 8.72 16.77 16.17
N HIS A 310 8.75 17.14 17.46
CA HIS A 310 7.76 18.06 18.04
C HIS A 310 7.90 19.50 17.53
N GLU A 311 9.12 20.04 17.41
CA GLU A 311 9.36 21.38 16.84
C GLU A 311 8.83 21.48 15.39
N HIS A 312 9.00 20.43 14.59
CA HIS A 312 8.39 20.32 13.26
C HIS A 312 6.86 20.29 13.33
N HIS A 313 6.27 19.44 14.19
CA HIS A 313 4.82 19.34 14.37
C HIS A 313 4.18 20.68 14.76
N ASP A 314 4.78 21.38 15.72
CA ASP A 314 4.27 22.67 16.20
C ASP A 314 4.44 23.76 15.12
N PHE A 315 5.50 23.72 14.32
CA PHE A 315 5.63 24.57 13.13
C PHE A 315 4.55 24.27 12.09
N PHE A 316 4.20 23.00 11.85
CA PHE A 316 3.12 22.63 10.93
C PHE A 316 1.76 23.10 11.43
N LEU A 317 1.40 22.83 12.69
CA LEU A 317 0.14 23.30 13.28
C LEU A 317 0.04 24.83 13.24
N ALA A 318 1.09 25.55 13.66
CA ALA A 318 1.07 27.02 13.68
C ALA A 318 1.05 27.63 12.26
N SER A 319 1.75 27.03 11.29
CA SER A 319 1.74 27.54 9.91
C SER A 319 0.43 27.23 9.16
N GLN A 320 -0.25 26.11 9.44
CA GLN A 320 -1.51 25.72 8.79
C GLN A 320 -2.78 26.11 9.57
N HIS A 321 -2.63 26.66 10.78
CA HIS A 321 -3.73 27.11 11.65
C HIS A 321 -4.81 27.93 10.90
N PRO A 322 -6.12 27.81 11.21
CA PRO A 322 -7.18 28.51 10.48
C PRO A 322 -6.96 30.01 10.27
N SER A 323 -6.46 30.74 11.29
CA SER A 323 -6.14 32.17 11.18
C SER A 323 -4.91 32.50 10.33
N ALA A 324 -4.07 31.52 9.96
CA ALA A 324 -2.82 31.74 9.23
C ALA A 324 -3.07 32.32 7.84
N SER A 325 -2.32 33.39 7.51
CA SER A 325 -2.39 34.03 6.20
C SER A 325 -1.84 33.09 5.09
N PRO A 326 -2.23 33.26 3.81
CA PRO A 326 -1.75 32.42 2.72
C PRO A 326 -0.21 32.44 2.57
N ALA A 327 0.44 33.55 2.94
CA ALA A 327 1.90 33.63 2.96
C ALA A 327 2.53 32.77 4.08
N LEU A 328 1.86 32.65 5.23
CA LEU A 328 2.32 31.85 6.37
C LEU A 328 2.14 30.34 6.10
N ARG A 329 0.96 29.95 5.57
CA ARG A 329 0.66 28.56 5.17
C ARG A 329 1.67 28.02 4.15
N ARG A 330 2.09 28.84 3.19
CA ARG A 330 3.10 28.48 2.18
C ARG A 330 4.53 28.31 2.73
N LEU A 331 4.85 28.71 3.97
CA LEU A 331 6.21 28.58 4.50
C LEU A 331 6.66 27.11 4.64
N ALA A 332 5.75 26.21 5.01
CA ALA A 332 6.06 24.79 5.17
C ALA A 332 6.54 24.15 3.84
N ALA A 333 5.87 24.47 2.73
CA ALA A 333 6.31 24.08 1.39
C ALA A 333 7.58 24.82 0.95
N LYS A 334 7.63 26.16 1.13
CA LYS A 334 8.75 27.02 0.72
C LYS A 334 10.08 26.64 1.36
N TYR A 335 10.06 26.17 2.61
CA TYR A 335 11.25 25.73 3.34
C TYR A 335 11.42 24.20 3.35
N SER A 336 10.65 23.48 2.52
CA SER A 336 10.71 22.02 2.33
C SER A 336 10.61 21.24 3.65
N MET A 337 9.77 21.69 4.58
CA MET A 337 9.72 21.15 5.94
C MET A 337 9.40 19.65 6.02
N PRO A 338 8.51 19.06 5.21
CA PRO A 338 8.27 17.61 5.26
C PRO A 338 9.53 16.82 4.88
N ALA A 339 10.25 17.25 3.83
CA ALA A 339 11.49 16.63 3.39
C ALA A 339 12.65 16.80 4.39
N ARG A 340 12.72 17.96 5.09
CA ARG A 340 13.66 18.18 6.20
C ARG A 340 13.35 17.29 7.41
N MET A 341 12.08 17.23 7.81
CA MET A 341 11.61 16.36 8.91
C MET A 341 11.93 14.89 8.62
N TRP A 342 11.70 14.43 7.39
CA TRP A 342 12.10 13.09 6.97
C TRP A 342 13.63 12.93 7.02
N LYS A 343 14.39 13.75 6.29
CA LYS A 343 15.85 13.55 6.12
C LYS A 343 16.66 13.71 7.41
N HIS A 344 16.29 14.67 8.27
CA HIS A 344 17.07 15.05 9.46
C HIS A 344 16.39 14.72 10.78
N GLY A 345 15.06 14.54 10.79
CA GLY A 345 14.32 14.07 11.96
C GLY A 345 14.27 12.55 12.08
N ILE A 346 14.12 11.84 10.95
CA ILE A 346 13.80 10.39 10.95
C ILE A 346 14.88 9.56 10.27
N HIS A 347 15.14 9.80 8.98
CA HIS A 347 15.93 8.93 8.11
C HIS A 347 17.41 8.84 8.51
N SER A 348 18.06 9.97 8.85
CA SER A 348 19.47 9.97 9.27
C SER A 348 19.70 9.13 10.53
N PHE A 349 18.77 9.21 11.49
CA PHE A 349 18.85 8.48 12.75
C PHE A 349 18.45 7.01 12.60
N LEU A 350 17.44 6.67 11.77
CA LEU A 350 17.16 5.29 11.39
C LEU A 350 18.37 4.63 10.71
N GLU A 351 19.09 5.34 9.85
CA GLU A 351 20.32 4.84 9.24
C GLU A 351 21.45 4.65 10.26
N LEU A 352 21.63 5.58 11.21
CA LEU A 352 22.59 5.44 12.30
C LEU A 352 22.28 4.21 13.17
N LEU A 353 21.01 4.01 13.51
CA LEU A 353 20.52 2.86 14.26
C LEU A 353 20.73 1.56 13.48
N ARG A 354 20.29 1.48 12.21
CA ARG A 354 20.42 0.28 11.38
C ARG A 354 21.87 -0.17 11.20
N ARG A 355 22.82 0.77 11.04
CA ARG A 355 24.26 0.50 10.93
C ARG A 355 24.91 0.00 12.22
N ARG A 356 24.18 -0.02 13.33
CA ARG A 356 24.65 -0.45 14.66
C ARG A 356 23.84 -1.65 15.20
N LEU A 357 23.07 -2.33 14.35
CA LEU A 357 22.43 -3.60 14.66
C LEU A 357 23.49 -4.70 14.89
N PRO A 358 23.26 -5.67 15.78
CA PRO A 358 22.04 -5.87 16.58
C PRO A 358 21.94 -4.97 17.83
N ASP A 359 23.03 -4.33 18.27
CA ASP A 359 23.10 -3.59 19.55
C ASP A 359 22.12 -2.40 19.66
N SER A 360 21.60 -1.92 18.54
CA SER A 360 20.64 -0.82 18.46
C SER A 360 19.16 -1.25 18.41
N ILE A 361 18.84 -2.55 18.38
CA ILE A 361 17.52 -3.03 17.95
C ILE A 361 16.34 -2.49 18.77
N ASP A 362 16.42 -2.53 20.10
CA ASP A 362 15.36 -2.00 21.00
C ASP A 362 15.14 -0.49 20.79
N TYR A 363 16.23 0.25 20.58
CA TYR A 363 16.22 1.69 20.35
C TYR A 363 15.66 2.03 18.96
N MET A 364 15.92 1.16 17.97
CA MET A 364 15.37 1.28 16.62
C MET A 364 13.87 0.99 16.60
N LEU A 365 13.42 -0.07 17.28
CA LEU A 365 12.00 -0.35 17.49
C LEU A 365 11.31 0.84 18.16
N ALA A 366 11.80 1.27 19.33
CA ALA A 366 11.24 2.40 20.08
C ALA A 366 11.17 3.70 19.25
N PHE A 367 12.20 3.99 18.45
CA PHE A 367 12.20 5.17 17.59
C PHE A 367 11.24 5.04 16.40
N ILE A 368 11.09 3.86 15.79
CA ILE A 368 10.10 3.67 14.72
C ILE A 368 8.67 3.86 15.24
N TYR A 369 8.32 3.32 16.42
CA TYR A 369 6.98 3.55 17.01
C TYR A 369 6.74 5.04 17.30
N LEU A 370 7.75 5.76 17.80
CA LEU A 370 7.68 7.21 18.06
C LEU A 370 7.50 8.02 16.77
N ALA A 371 8.30 7.72 15.74
CA ALA A 371 8.20 8.35 14.43
C ALA A 371 6.85 8.06 13.75
N TYR A 372 6.34 6.82 13.84
CA TYR A 372 5.05 6.42 13.30
C TYR A 372 3.89 7.15 13.99
N GLN A 373 3.92 7.26 15.32
CA GLN A 373 2.94 8.06 16.07
C GLN A 373 2.93 9.53 15.64
N MET A 374 4.10 10.12 15.40
CA MET A 374 4.21 11.49 14.91
C MET A 374 3.68 11.66 13.47
N MET A 375 4.00 10.74 12.57
CA MET A 375 3.50 10.77 11.18
C MET A 375 1.98 10.55 11.12
N ALA A 376 1.43 9.66 11.95
CA ALA A 376 -0.01 9.44 12.07
C ALA A 376 -0.73 10.68 12.66
N LEU A 377 -0.14 11.34 13.65
CA LEU A 377 -0.66 12.59 14.20
C LEU A 377 -0.66 13.73 13.16
N LEU A 378 0.40 13.85 12.35
CA LEU A 378 0.46 14.81 11.25
C LEU A 378 -0.49 14.46 10.09
N TYR A 379 -0.74 13.18 9.84
CA TYR A 379 -1.78 12.71 8.93
C TYR A 379 -3.18 13.15 9.39
N GLU A 380 -3.54 12.94 10.67
CA GLU A 380 -4.82 13.37 11.24
C GLU A 380 -4.97 14.91 11.31
N THR A 381 -3.90 15.65 11.62
CA THR A 381 -3.99 17.09 11.99
C THR A 381 -3.52 18.07 10.92
N VAL A 382 -2.69 17.64 9.96
CA VAL A 382 -2.10 18.50 8.92
C VAL A 382 -2.24 17.86 7.52
N PRO A 383 -3.48 17.74 6.99
CA PRO A 383 -3.74 17.16 5.67
C PRO A 383 -3.14 17.99 4.51
N ALA A 384 -2.65 19.20 4.76
CA ALA A 384 -1.96 20.04 3.78
C ALA A 384 -0.65 19.43 3.21
N PHE A 385 -0.19 18.28 3.74
CA PHE A 385 0.93 17.48 3.21
C PHE A 385 0.63 15.97 3.26
N GLU A 386 -0.66 15.59 3.20
CA GLU A 386 -1.14 14.22 3.46
C GLU A 386 -0.37 13.15 2.67
N ASP A 387 -0.09 13.39 1.38
CA ASP A 387 0.61 12.43 0.51
C ASP A 387 2.02 12.12 1.02
N THR A 388 2.76 13.13 1.50
CA THR A 388 4.08 12.91 2.12
C THR A 388 3.96 12.11 3.41
N TRP A 389 2.91 12.32 4.22
CA TRP A 389 2.70 11.57 5.46
C TRP A 389 2.36 10.10 5.21
N ILE A 390 1.51 9.82 4.21
CA ILE A 390 1.19 8.47 3.73
C ILE A 390 2.49 7.73 3.35
N GLU A 391 3.36 8.36 2.57
CA GLU A 391 4.65 7.76 2.18
C GLU A 391 5.57 7.49 3.37
N CYS A 392 5.72 8.46 4.28
CA CYS A 392 6.54 8.28 5.49
C CYS A 392 6.05 7.13 6.36
N LEU A 393 4.73 6.91 6.45
CA LEU A 393 4.12 5.78 7.17
C LEU A 393 4.39 4.44 6.48
N GLY A 394 4.37 4.41 5.13
CA GLY A 394 4.78 3.25 4.34
C GLY A 394 6.26 2.91 4.47
N ASP A 395 7.15 3.91 4.47
CA ASP A 395 8.59 3.72 4.70
C ASP A 395 8.88 3.23 6.12
N LEU A 396 8.26 3.82 7.15
CA LEU A 396 8.38 3.38 8.54
C LEU A 396 7.89 1.94 8.75
N GLY A 397 6.77 1.57 8.10
CA GLY A 397 6.30 0.18 8.09
C GLY A 397 7.30 -0.78 7.45
N ARG A 398 7.93 -0.38 6.32
CA ARG A 398 9.03 -1.14 5.70
C ARG A 398 10.25 -1.28 6.61
N TYR A 399 10.64 -0.24 7.34
CA TYR A 399 11.72 -0.32 8.33
C TYR A 399 11.40 -1.30 9.46
N ARG A 400 10.19 -1.25 10.05
CA ARG A 400 9.76 -2.17 11.13
C ARG A 400 9.63 -3.62 10.67
N MET A 401 9.17 -3.85 9.43
CA MET A 401 9.17 -5.16 8.77
C MET A 401 10.59 -5.68 8.52
N ALA A 402 11.51 -4.83 8.07
CA ALA A 402 12.84 -5.25 7.65
C ALA A 402 13.78 -5.64 8.81
N ILE A 403 13.49 -5.21 10.04
CA ILE A 403 14.20 -5.62 11.27
C ILE A 403 13.50 -6.74 12.05
N GLU A 404 12.39 -7.29 11.54
CA GLU A 404 11.66 -8.39 12.19
C GLU A 404 12.10 -9.74 11.65
N ASP A 405 13.13 -10.33 12.24
CA ASP A 405 13.69 -11.61 11.80
C ASP A 405 13.21 -12.82 12.65
N GLU A 406 12.49 -12.61 13.77
CA GLU A 406 12.01 -13.70 14.65
C GLU A 406 10.51 -14.02 14.46
N ASP A 407 9.60 -13.04 14.61
CA ASP A 407 8.15 -13.31 14.44
C ASP A 407 7.66 -12.97 13.03
N ILE A 408 7.57 -14.01 12.20
CA ILE A 408 7.03 -13.98 10.83
C ILE A 408 5.64 -13.30 10.75
N ARG A 409 4.83 -13.33 11.82
CA ARG A 409 3.49 -12.72 11.85
C ARG A 409 3.56 -11.22 12.07
N ASP A 410 4.46 -10.73 12.92
CA ASP A 410 4.73 -9.30 13.04
C ASP A 410 5.34 -8.80 11.72
N ARG A 411 6.23 -9.57 11.09
CA ARG A 411 6.81 -9.26 9.79
C ARG A 411 5.73 -9.09 8.71
N GLU A 412 4.80 -10.03 8.55
CA GLU A 412 3.71 -9.90 7.58
C GLU A 412 2.70 -8.80 8.00
N THR A 413 2.47 -8.59 9.30
CA THR A 413 1.61 -7.48 9.77
C THR A 413 2.18 -6.13 9.34
N TRP A 414 3.48 -5.92 9.52
CA TRP A 414 4.15 -4.68 9.10
C TRP A 414 4.36 -4.58 7.59
N ALA A 415 4.52 -5.71 6.89
CA ALA A 415 4.42 -5.75 5.43
C ALA A 415 3.03 -5.28 4.96
N GLY A 416 1.96 -5.76 5.60
CA GLY A 416 0.57 -5.36 5.34
C GLY A 416 0.29 -3.88 5.62
N VAL A 417 0.76 -3.35 6.76
CA VAL A 417 0.67 -1.92 7.11
C VAL A 417 1.37 -1.07 6.05
N ALA A 418 2.61 -1.41 5.68
CA ALA A 418 3.32 -0.70 4.62
C ALA A 418 2.59 -0.80 3.27
N ARG A 419 2.06 -1.99 2.94
CA ARG A 419 1.35 -2.28 1.69
C ARG A 419 0.10 -1.39 1.52
N SER A 420 -0.76 -1.26 2.54
CA SER A 420 -1.92 -0.34 2.49
C SER A 420 -1.49 1.12 2.33
N TRP A 421 -0.48 1.60 3.08
CA TRP A 421 0.01 2.97 2.89
C TRP A 421 0.52 3.24 1.47
N TYR A 422 1.25 2.31 0.83
CA TYR A 422 1.65 2.49 -0.57
C TYR A 422 0.51 2.29 -1.57
N THR A 423 -0.49 1.44 -1.31
CA THR A 423 -1.72 1.39 -2.14
C THR A 423 -2.40 2.75 -2.12
N LYS A 424 -2.64 3.31 -0.93
CA LYS A 424 -3.26 4.63 -0.73
C LYS A 424 -2.45 5.77 -1.35
N ALA A 425 -1.11 5.71 -1.32
CA ALA A 425 -0.25 6.65 -2.06
C ALA A 425 -0.43 6.51 -3.57
N ALA A 426 -0.37 5.27 -4.08
CA ALA A 426 -0.49 4.95 -5.50
C ALA A 426 -1.90 5.19 -6.06
N ASP A 427 -2.92 5.23 -5.21
CA ASP A 427 -4.29 5.55 -5.59
C ASP A 427 -4.50 7.05 -5.85
N LYS A 428 -3.84 7.88 -5.04
CA LYS A 428 -3.78 9.34 -5.23
C LYS A 428 -2.84 9.73 -6.38
N ASN A 429 -1.71 9.04 -6.51
CA ASN A 429 -0.65 9.35 -7.48
C ASN A 429 -0.36 8.18 -8.46
N PRO A 430 -1.37 7.67 -9.20
CA PRO A 430 -1.23 6.42 -9.99
C PRO A 430 -0.26 6.52 -11.17
N THR A 431 0.11 7.73 -11.57
CA THR A 431 1.10 7.97 -12.63
C THR A 431 2.55 7.75 -12.16
N VAL A 432 2.79 7.54 -10.86
CA VAL A 432 4.12 7.45 -10.26
C VAL A 432 4.58 5.99 -10.13
N GLY A 433 5.57 5.61 -10.93
CA GLY A 433 6.16 4.27 -10.93
C GLY A 433 6.84 3.88 -9.61
N ARG A 434 7.37 4.84 -8.86
CA ARG A 434 8.11 4.61 -7.60
C ARG A 434 7.27 3.93 -6.52
N LEU A 435 5.99 4.27 -6.43
CA LEU A 435 5.06 3.69 -5.45
C LEU A 435 4.80 2.20 -5.75
N TYR A 436 4.73 1.84 -7.03
CA TYR A 436 4.64 0.44 -7.46
C TYR A 436 5.94 -0.34 -7.29
N HIS A 437 7.12 0.32 -7.31
CA HIS A 437 8.39 -0.31 -6.94
C HIS A 437 8.42 -0.70 -5.45
N HIS A 438 7.90 0.17 -4.58
CA HIS A 438 7.75 -0.16 -3.15
C HIS A 438 6.75 -1.29 -2.90
N LEU A 439 5.63 -1.31 -3.64
CA LEU A 439 4.69 -2.44 -3.64
C LEU A 439 5.30 -3.74 -4.19
N ALA A 440 6.21 -3.66 -5.17
CA ALA A 440 6.94 -4.83 -5.67
C ALA A 440 7.80 -5.47 -4.56
N ILE A 441 8.54 -4.67 -3.79
CA ILE A 441 9.35 -5.16 -2.66
C ILE A 441 8.46 -5.87 -1.62
N LEU A 442 7.26 -5.32 -1.37
CA LEU A 442 6.26 -5.84 -0.41
C LEU A 442 5.37 -6.99 -0.93
N ALA A 443 5.51 -7.37 -2.20
CA ALA A 443 4.78 -8.47 -2.80
C ALA A 443 5.45 -9.85 -2.58
N ARG A 444 6.59 -9.92 -1.89
CA ARG A 444 7.20 -11.21 -1.50
C ARG A 444 6.26 -11.96 -0.53
N PRO A 445 6.10 -13.29 -0.65
CA PRO A 445 6.79 -14.21 -1.57
C PRO A 445 6.13 -14.38 -2.96
N ASN A 446 5.06 -13.65 -3.29
CA ASN A 446 4.31 -13.78 -4.54
C ASN A 446 5.14 -13.31 -5.76
N ALA A 447 5.79 -14.26 -6.44
CA ALA A 447 6.71 -13.99 -7.55
C ALA A 447 6.02 -13.33 -8.77
N LEU A 448 4.80 -13.74 -9.09
CA LEU A 448 4.01 -13.17 -10.20
C LEU A 448 3.62 -11.71 -9.93
N GLN A 449 3.18 -11.42 -8.71
CA GLN A 449 2.79 -10.06 -8.30
C GLN A 449 4.01 -9.12 -8.22
N GLN A 450 5.18 -9.62 -7.80
CA GLN A 450 6.45 -8.87 -7.89
C GLN A 450 6.78 -8.50 -9.34
N LEU A 451 6.73 -9.45 -10.28
CA LEU A 451 6.99 -9.18 -11.70
C LEU A 451 6.02 -8.13 -12.27
N TYR A 452 4.74 -8.24 -11.95
CA TYR A 452 3.72 -7.25 -12.34
C TYR A 452 4.01 -5.86 -11.75
N TYR A 453 4.30 -5.74 -10.45
CA TYR A 453 4.53 -4.43 -9.84
C TYR A 453 5.82 -3.76 -10.35
N TYR A 454 6.91 -4.50 -10.57
CA TYR A 454 8.09 -3.96 -11.25
C TYR A 454 7.80 -3.56 -12.71
N SER A 455 7.03 -4.37 -13.44
CA SER A 455 6.62 -4.05 -14.82
C SER A 455 5.73 -2.81 -14.90
N ARG A 456 4.79 -2.64 -13.95
CA ARG A 456 3.95 -1.45 -13.79
C ARG A 456 4.79 -0.23 -13.40
N SER A 457 5.69 -0.38 -12.43
CA SER A 457 6.63 0.67 -12.01
C SER A 457 7.44 1.26 -13.17
N LEU A 458 7.83 0.42 -14.13
CA LEU A 458 8.54 0.83 -15.34
C LEU A 458 7.63 1.38 -16.45
N THR A 459 6.35 1.04 -16.48
CA THR A 459 5.42 1.42 -17.57
C THR A 459 4.34 2.43 -17.18
N CYS A 460 4.39 2.96 -15.95
CA CYS A 460 3.72 4.20 -15.55
C CYS A 460 4.14 5.41 -16.40
N VAL A 461 3.29 6.44 -16.43
CA VAL A 461 3.57 7.72 -17.10
C VAL A 461 4.88 8.36 -16.59
N LYS A 462 5.14 8.30 -15.28
CA LYS A 462 6.42 8.65 -14.65
C LYS A 462 7.10 7.35 -14.20
N PRO A 463 7.96 6.71 -15.02
CA PRO A 463 8.59 5.44 -14.66
C PRO A 463 9.63 5.62 -13.54
N PHE A 464 10.00 4.52 -12.87
CA PHE A 464 11.07 4.53 -11.86
C PHE A 464 12.27 3.68 -12.31
N PRO A 465 13.35 4.28 -12.87
CA PRO A 465 14.43 3.54 -13.52
C PRO A 465 15.12 2.47 -12.65
N SER A 466 15.32 2.73 -11.35
CA SER A 466 15.96 1.77 -10.42
C SER A 466 15.17 0.46 -10.22
N ALA A 467 13.90 0.41 -10.65
CA ALA A 467 13.17 -0.85 -10.75
C ALA A 467 13.80 -1.82 -11.76
N ARG A 468 14.58 -1.35 -12.75
CA ARG A 468 15.33 -2.22 -13.69
C ARG A 468 16.49 -2.97 -13.04
N GLU A 469 17.00 -2.49 -11.92
CA GLU A 469 18.01 -3.18 -11.12
C GLU A 469 17.33 -4.05 -10.04
N SER A 470 16.31 -3.48 -9.37
CA SER A 470 15.57 -4.16 -8.31
C SER A 470 14.86 -5.44 -8.79
N ILE A 471 14.36 -5.46 -10.04
CA ILE A 471 13.73 -6.63 -10.65
C ILE A 471 14.69 -7.82 -10.79
N LEU A 472 16.01 -7.59 -10.93
CA LEU A 472 17.00 -8.67 -11.03
C LEU A 472 17.02 -9.56 -9.79
N THR A 473 16.63 -9.03 -8.61
CA THR A 473 16.44 -9.81 -7.37
C THR A 473 15.33 -10.87 -7.45
N LEU A 474 14.49 -10.82 -8.50
CA LEU A 474 13.52 -11.85 -8.87
C LEU A 474 14.03 -12.69 -10.07
N LEU A 475 14.65 -12.06 -11.06
CA LEU A 475 15.04 -12.72 -12.32
C LEU A 475 16.29 -13.60 -12.19
N ASP A 476 17.35 -13.14 -11.51
CA ASP A 476 18.62 -13.87 -11.38
C ASP A 476 18.49 -15.25 -10.69
N PRO A 477 17.68 -15.42 -9.62
CA PRO A 477 17.31 -16.75 -9.10
C PRO A 477 16.70 -17.70 -10.14
N ILE A 478 15.85 -17.17 -11.03
CA ILE A 478 15.08 -17.95 -12.01
C ILE A 478 15.90 -18.23 -13.27
N LEU A 479 16.86 -17.36 -13.59
CA LEU A 479 17.91 -17.59 -14.59
C LEU A 479 19.09 -18.42 -14.06
N GLY A 480 19.05 -18.89 -12.80
CA GLY A 480 20.09 -19.75 -12.22
C GLY A 480 21.42 -19.04 -11.90
N ARG A 481 21.44 -17.70 -11.85
CA ARG A 481 22.63 -16.90 -11.55
C ARG A 481 22.86 -16.66 -10.06
N ALA A 482 21.81 -16.72 -9.25
CA ALA A 482 21.88 -16.55 -7.80
C ALA A 482 21.75 -17.89 -7.05
N ALA A 483 22.49 -18.04 -5.96
CA ALA A 483 22.45 -19.25 -5.13
C ALA A 483 21.14 -19.42 -4.32
N ALA A 484 20.38 -18.35 -4.14
CA ALA A 484 19.07 -18.37 -3.50
C ALA A 484 18.00 -18.84 -4.49
N THR A 485 17.50 -20.06 -4.33
CA THR A 485 16.37 -20.56 -5.12
C THR A 485 15.05 -19.93 -4.70
N TYR A 486 14.17 -19.64 -5.66
CA TYR A 486 12.78 -19.26 -5.40
C TYR A 486 11.94 -20.49 -5.00
N SER A 487 12.27 -21.10 -3.85
CA SER A 487 11.80 -22.42 -3.36
C SER A 487 10.29 -22.58 -3.22
N HIS A 488 9.51 -21.50 -3.34
CA HIS A 488 8.06 -21.47 -3.17
C HIS A 488 7.29 -21.04 -4.44
N ALA A 489 7.97 -20.77 -5.55
CA ALA A 489 7.32 -20.47 -6.83
C ALA A 489 6.71 -21.73 -7.45
N LEU A 490 5.53 -21.61 -8.10
CA LEU A 490 4.97 -22.71 -8.88
C LEU A 490 5.76 -22.88 -10.19
N PRO A 491 5.86 -24.09 -10.77
CA PRO A 491 6.56 -24.29 -12.04
C PRO A 491 6.05 -23.39 -13.18
N ILE A 492 4.73 -23.12 -13.23
CA ILE A 492 4.14 -22.20 -14.21
C ILE A 492 4.57 -20.75 -13.98
N ASP A 493 4.61 -20.28 -12.72
CA ASP A 493 5.10 -18.94 -12.39
C ASP A 493 6.58 -18.81 -12.77
N THR A 494 7.39 -19.83 -12.44
CA THR A 494 8.81 -19.89 -12.77
C THR A 494 9.04 -19.80 -14.28
N ASN A 495 8.29 -20.55 -15.10
CA ASN A 495 8.42 -20.52 -16.55
C ASN A 495 7.90 -19.22 -17.17
N TYR A 496 6.80 -18.65 -16.65
CA TYR A 496 6.31 -17.33 -17.05
C TYR A 496 7.35 -16.23 -16.77
N ILE A 497 7.89 -16.19 -15.56
CA ILE A 497 8.90 -15.21 -15.16
C ILE A 497 10.21 -15.44 -15.92
N LYS A 498 10.61 -16.69 -16.20
CA LYS A 498 11.76 -17.02 -17.05
C LYS A 498 11.59 -16.48 -18.47
N ALA A 499 10.42 -16.66 -19.09
CA ALA A 499 10.12 -16.09 -20.41
C ALA A 499 10.24 -14.55 -20.39
N HIS A 500 9.69 -13.89 -19.37
CA HIS A 500 9.81 -12.44 -19.23
C HIS A 500 11.25 -11.98 -18.92
N ALA A 501 12.04 -12.74 -18.16
CA ALA A 501 13.45 -12.46 -17.90
C ALA A 501 14.29 -12.48 -19.19
N LEU A 502 14.08 -13.50 -20.03
CA LEU A 502 14.75 -13.67 -21.31
C LEU A 502 14.39 -12.53 -22.30
N LEU A 503 13.14 -12.04 -22.27
CA LEU A 503 12.76 -10.82 -23.01
C LEU A 503 13.37 -9.54 -22.42
N PHE A 504 13.38 -9.38 -21.10
CA PHE A 504 13.83 -8.17 -20.40
C PHE A 504 15.31 -7.88 -20.65
N GLU A 505 16.12 -8.94 -20.66
CA GLU A 505 17.57 -8.87 -20.90
C GLU A 505 17.97 -9.15 -22.37
N LYS A 506 17.01 -9.47 -23.24
CA LYS A 506 17.23 -9.80 -24.67
C LYS A 506 18.22 -10.96 -24.88
N LEU A 507 17.96 -12.05 -24.18
CA LEU A 507 18.77 -13.27 -24.13
C LEU A 507 18.35 -14.29 -25.21
N SER A 508 18.64 -15.57 -24.99
CA SER A 508 18.33 -16.68 -25.90
C SER A 508 16.84 -16.75 -26.25
N LEU A 509 16.53 -16.54 -27.54
CA LEU A 509 15.17 -16.67 -28.09
C LEU A 509 14.67 -18.11 -28.11
N ASP A 510 15.55 -19.11 -28.07
CA ASP A 510 15.15 -20.52 -28.06
C ASP A 510 14.79 -20.99 -26.65
N ASP A 511 15.54 -20.57 -25.63
CA ASP A 511 15.14 -20.71 -24.22
C ASP A 511 13.84 -19.97 -23.93
N PHE A 512 13.62 -18.81 -24.57
CA PHE A 512 12.37 -18.06 -24.47
C PHE A 512 11.19 -18.86 -25.03
N LYS A 513 11.32 -19.42 -26.24
CA LYS A 513 10.28 -20.27 -26.85
C LYS A 513 9.96 -21.46 -25.94
N GLN A 514 10.97 -22.15 -25.41
CA GLN A 514 10.77 -23.26 -24.48
C GLN A 514 9.98 -22.80 -23.23
N ALA A 515 10.42 -21.74 -22.55
CA ALA A 515 9.75 -21.23 -21.35
C ALA A 515 8.31 -20.78 -21.63
N THR A 516 8.06 -20.17 -22.80
CA THR A 516 6.72 -19.80 -23.27
C THR A 516 5.84 -21.01 -23.59
N THR A 517 6.35 -22.03 -24.28
CA THR A 517 5.61 -23.29 -24.52
C THR A 517 5.23 -23.96 -23.21
N GLU A 518 6.20 -24.17 -22.30
CA GLU A 518 5.92 -24.79 -21.00
C GLU A 518 4.94 -23.97 -20.13
N PHE A 519 4.91 -22.64 -20.26
CA PHE A 519 3.90 -21.78 -19.65
C PHE A 519 2.51 -21.98 -20.28
N LEU A 520 2.39 -21.84 -21.60
CA LEU A 520 1.12 -21.90 -22.33
C LEU A 520 0.44 -23.27 -22.22
N ASP A 521 1.21 -24.36 -22.32
CA ASP A 521 0.70 -25.74 -22.20
C ASP A 521 0.11 -26.03 -20.80
N ASN A 522 0.61 -25.33 -19.76
CA ASN A 522 0.11 -25.45 -18.39
C ASN A 522 -0.98 -24.41 -18.04
N LEU A 523 -1.21 -23.40 -18.88
CA LEU A 523 -2.01 -22.24 -18.52
C LEU A 523 -3.48 -22.57 -18.25
N ASP A 524 -4.16 -23.31 -19.15
CA ASP A 524 -5.58 -23.65 -18.96
C ASP A 524 -5.82 -24.48 -17.68
N ASN A 525 -4.93 -25.45 -17.44
CA ASN A 525 -4.90 -26.26 -16.22
C ASN A 525 -4.68 -25.42 -14.96
N HIS A 526 -3.88 -24.35 -15.05
CA HIS A 526 -3.65 -23.42 -13.94
C HIS A 526 -4.87 -22.54 -13.69
N ILE A 527 -5.49 -21.96 -14.72
CA ILE A 527 -6.73 -21.16 -14.60
C ILE A 527 -7.82 -21.99 -13.92
N GLY A 528 -8.04 -23.22 -14.40
CA GLY A 528 -8.99 -24.16 -13.81
C GLY A 528 -8.68 -24.57 -12.36
N ARG A 529 -7.42 -24.54 -11.95
CA ARG A 529 -6.98 -24.85 -10.57
C ARG A 529 -7.14 -23.67 -9.62
N VAL A 530 -6.78 -22.45 -10.05
CA VAL A 530 -6.78 -21.27 -9.16
C VAL A 530 -8.12 -20.53 -9.12
N THR A 531 -9.01 -20.79 -10.09
CA THR A 531 -10.39 -20.32 -10.17
C THR A 531 -10.54 -18.82 -9.88
N ALA A 532 -11.12 -18.43 -8.74
CA ALA A 532 -11.35 -17.04 -8.37
C ALA A 532 -10.06 -16.19 -8.32
N LYS A 533 -8.91 -16.79 -7.98
CA LYS A 533 -7.62 -16.07 -7.97
C LYS A 533 -7.13 -15.70 -9.38
N TRP A 534 -7.64 -16.34 -10.44
CA TRP A 534 -7.29 -15.97 -11.81
C TRP A 534 -7.77 -14.56 -12.17
N LYS A 535 -8.81 -14.04 -11.50
CA LYS A 535 -9.28 -12.66 -11.70
C LYS A 535 -8.18 -11.62 -11.48
N GLU A 536 -7.34 -11.85 -10.49
CA GLU A 536 -6.19 -11.01 -10.15
C GLU A 536 -4.95 -11.41 -10.98
N GLN A 537 -4.57 -12.69 -10.97
CA GLN A 537 -3.39 -13.19 -11.68
C GLN A 537 -3.44 -12.93 -13.19
N GLY A 538 -4.62 -13.03 -13.81
CA GLY A 538 -4.84 -12.74 -15.21
C GLY A 538 -4.58 -11.27 -15.56
N VAL A 539 -4.87 -10.33 -14.65
CA VAL A 539 -4.55 -8.90 -14.84
C VAL A 539 -3.05 -8.66 -14.68
N TYR A 540 -2.40 -9.31 -13.71
CA TYR A 540 -0.94 -9.27 -13.55
C TYR A 540 -0.22 -9.78 -14.80
N ILE A 541 -0.73 -10.86 -15.41
CA ILE A 541 -0.22 -11.42 -16.66
C ILE A 541 -0.51 -10.50 -17.86
N ALA A 542 -1.72 -9.93 -17.97
CA ALA A 542 -2.04 -8.98 -19.05
C ALA A 542 -1.13 -7.75 -19.03
N VAL A 543 -0.96 -7.10 -17.86
CA VAL A 543 -0.12 -5.90 -17.70
C VAL A 543 1.36 -6.22 -17.95
N THR A 544 1.85 -7.38 -17.50
CA THR A 544 3.24 -7.82 -17.72
C THR A 544 3.51 -8.16 -19.19
N ASN A 545 2.57 -8.85 -19.86
CA ASN A 545 2.63 -9.11 -21.30
C ASN A 545 2.70 -7.79 -22.09
N ILE A 546 1.83 -6.83 -21.79
CA ILE A 546 1.83 -5.48 -22.39
C ILE A 546 3.15 -4.76 -22.10
N ALA A 547 3.69 -4.84 -20.89
CA ALA A 547 4.98 -4.19 -20.55
C ALA A 547 6.14 -4.69 -21.40
N GLY A 548 6.10 -5.95 -21.87
CA GLY A 548 7.05 -6.50 -22.85
C GLY A 548 7.07 -5.74 -24.18
N TRP A 549 5.92 -5.27 -24.68
CA TRP A 549 5.85 -4.44 -25.90
C TRP A 549 6.61 -3.12 -25.71
N PHE A 550 6.50 -2.54 -24.52
CA PHE A 550 7.17 -1.30 -24.11
C PHE A 550 8.65 -1.51 -23.75
N ASN A 551 9.25 -2.69 -24.02
CA ASN A 551 10.61 -3.07 -23.60
C ASN A 551 10.83 -2.89 -22.09
N TYR A 552 9.77 -3.04 -21.29
CA TYR A 552 9.70 -2.69 -19.87
C TYR A 552 10.15 -1.25 -19.59
N GLY A 553 9.54 -0.31 -20.31
CA GLY A 553 9.55 1.11 -19.95
C GLY A 553 10.78 1.93 -20.33
N VAL A 554 11.71 1.38 -21.13
CA VAL A 554 12.89 2.13 -21.58
C VAL A 554 12.45 3.39 -22.33
N ASP A 555 13.08 4.53 -22.04
CA ASP A 555 12.63 5.84 -22.53
C ASP A 555 12.52 5.90 -24.07
N ASP A 556 13.43 5.25 -24.80
CA ASP A 556 13.52 5.25 -26.26
C ASP A 556 12.49 4.36 -26.98
N ASN A 557 11.71 3.55 -26.26
CA ASN A 557 10.74 2.65 -26.85
C ASN A 557 9.70 3.40 -27.70
N SER A 558 9.53 3.00 -28.96
CA SER A 558 8.70 3.73 -29.93
C SER A 558 7.23 3.86 -29.52
N PHE A 559 6.65 2.87 -28.82
CA PHE A 559 5.28 3.00 -28.30
C PHE A 559 5.23 3.98 -27.13
N ARG A 560 6.23 3.96 -26.24
CA ARG A 560 6.35 4.97 -25.17
C ARG A 560 6.43 6.38 -25.75
N GLN A 561 7.22 6.57 -26.81
CA GLN A 561 7.36 7.84 -27.52
C GLN A 561 6.06 8.29 -28.20
N VAL A 562 5.29 7.37 -28.80
CA VAL A 562 3.94 7.65 -29.32
C VAL A 562 3.01 8.16 -28.22
N PHE A 563 2.88 7.44 -27.09
CA PHE A 563 1.95 7.84 -26.02
C PHE A 563 2.42 9.07 -25.23
N LEU A 564 3.73 9.33 -25.10
CA LEU A 564 4.26 10.61 -24.61
C LEU A 564 3.87 11.78 -25.52
N THR A 565 3.98 11.60 -26.84
CA THR A 565 3.63 12.63 -27.82
C THR A 565 2.14 12.98 -27.73
N GLU A 566 1.25 11.98 -27.62
CA GLU A 566 -0.17 12.21 -27.36
C GLU A 566 -0.43 12.93 -26.03
N LEU A 567 0.23 12.51 -24.95
CA LEU A 567 0.03 13.09 -23.61
C LEU A 567 0.45 14.57 -23.59
N VAL A 568 1.57 14.92 -24.21
CA VAL A 568 2.02 16.31 -24.37
C VAL A 568 1.09 17.11 -25.29
N ALA A 569 0.56 16.52 -26.36
CA ALA A 569 -0.43 17.18 -27.22
C ALA A 569 -1.75 17.46 -26.47
N LYS A 570 -2.24 16.50 -25.69
CA LYS A 570 -3.44 16.64 -24.84
C LYS A 570 -3.24 17.74 -23.78
N ALA A 571 -2.07 17.81 -23.16
CA ALA A 571 -1.71 18.85 -22.17
C ALA A 571 -1.60 20.26 -22.79
N LYS A 572 -1.10 20.39 -24.03
CA LYS A 572 -1.08 21.66 -24.76
C LYS A 572 -2.48 22.15 -25.16
N ASN A 573 -3.37 21.22 -25.53
CA ASN A 573 -4.73 21.56 -25.98
C ASN A 573 -5.70 21.81 -24.82
N ASN A 574 -5.46 21.19 -23.65
CA ASN A 574 -6.16 21.47 -22.41
C ASN A 574 -5.15 21.90 -21.33
N PRO A 575 -4.61 23.14 -21.39
CA PRO A 575 -3.79 23.65 -20.31
C PRO A 575 -4.65 23.70 -19.05
N ALA A 576 -4.24 22.97 -18.01
CA ALA A 576 -4.83 23.15 -16.69
C ALA A 576 -4.65 24.62 -16.27
N ALA A 577 -5.64 25.17 -15.57
CA ALA A 577 -5.42 26.43 -14.87
C ALA A 577 -4.22 26.25 -13.91
N PRO A 578 -3.38 27.26 -13.69
CA PRO A 578 -2.32 27.20 -12.69
C PRO A 578 -2.96 27.23 -11.30
N GLU A 579 -3.43 26.07 -10.84
CA GLU A 579 -3.97 25.92 -9.50
C GLU A 579 -2.85 26.19 -8.48
N GLU A 580 -3.06 27.14 -7.56
CA GLU A 580 -2.17 27.37 -6.40
C GLU A 580 -2.27 26.25 -5.34
N GLN A 581 -2.48 25.00 -5.78
CA GLN A 581 -2.40 23.82 -4.91
C GLN A 581 -0.98 23.76 -4.31
N LEU A 582 -0.89 23.56 -3.00
CA LEU A 582 0.37 23.16 -2.38
C LEU A 582 0.75 21.82 -3.01
N ARG A 583 1.99 21.70 -3.51
CA ARG A 583 2.48 20.44 -4.05
C ARG A 583 2.78 19.49 -2.87
N THR A 584 1.85 18.57 -2.62
CA THR A 584 1.77 17.68 -1.45
C THR A 584 2.59 16.40 -1.57
N ALA A 585 2.73 15.87 -2.78
CA ALA A 585 3.53 14.68 -3.09
C ALA A 585 5.04 14.94 -2.96
N SER A 586 5.84 13.87 -2.82
CA SER A 586 7.30 13.93 -2.75
C SER A 586 7.93 14.74 -3.91
N PRO A 587 9.01 15.52 -3.68
CA PRO A 587 9.70 16.26 -4.75
C PRO A 587 10.20 15.39 -5.91
N ALA A 588 10.42 14.09 -5.70
CA ALA A 588 10.73 13.14 -6.76
C ALA A 588 9.53 12.93 -7.71
N ASP A 589 8.32 12.85 -7.16
CA ASP A 589 7.09 12.57 -7.90
C ASP A 589 6.51 13.82 -8.55
N GLN A 590 6.90 15.00 -8.06
CA GLN A 590 6.60 16.30 -8.67
C GLN A 590 7.33 16.55 -9.99
N GLN A 591 8.31 15.71 -10.38
CA GLN A 591 8.97 15.83 -11.68
C GLN A 591 7.98 15.58 -12.82
N ASP A 592 8.03 16.39 -13.88
CA ASP A 592 7.21 16.17 -15.07
C ASP A 592 7.65 14.88 -15.81
N PRO A 593 6.74 14.20 -16.53
CA PRO A 593 7.11 13.03 -17.34
C PRO A 593 8.20 13.38 -18.36
N THR A 594 9.10 12.42 -18.66
CA THR A 594 10.15 12.63 -19.68
C THR A 594 9.52 13.18 -20.98
N PRO A 595 9.99 14.30 -21.53
CA PRO A 595 9.47 14.78 -22.81
C PRO A 595 9.76 13.77 -23.93
N PRO A 596 8.90 13.69 -24.97
CA PRO A 596 9.19 12.85 -26.12
C PRO A 596 10.51 13.29 -26.79
N SER A 597 11.39 12.32 -27.03
CA SER A 597 12.70 12.48 -27.67
C SER A 597 12.65 12.21 -29.17
N VAL A 598 11.63 11.48 -29.65
CA VAL A 598 11.41 11.20 -31.08
C VAL A 598 10.42 12.22 -31.68
N PRO A 599 10.77 12.91 -32.79
CA PRO A 599 9.85 13.81 -33.49
C PRO A 599 8.59 13.11 -34.02
N GLU A 600 7.44 13.80 -34.04
CA GLU A 600 6.15 13.22 -34.46
C GLU A 600 6.17 12.66 -35.91
N ASN A 601 7.00 13.23 -36.78
CA ASN A 601 7.24 12.79 -38.16
C ASN A 601 8.07 11.49 -38.26
N GLU A 602 8.79 11.09 -37.20
CA GLU A 602 9.64 9.89 -37.14
C GLU A 602 9.00 8.74 -36.34
N LEU A 603 7.91 8.99 -35.60
CA LEU A 603 7.23 7.97 -34.81
C LEU A 603 6.85 6.72 -35.64
N LEU A 604 6.34 6.89 -36.87
CA LEU A 604 5.95 5.76 -37.70
C LEU A 604 7.14 4.92 -38.19
N SER A 605 8.28 5.54 -38.51
CA SER A 605 9.48 4.79 -38.92
C SER A 605 10.15 4.07 -37.75
N THR A 606 10.18 4.69 -36.56
CA THR A 606 10.69 4.04 -35.34
C THR A 606 9.79 2.87 -34.92
N VAL A 607 8.46 3.03 -34.97
CA VAL A 607 7.50 1.92 -34.75
C VAL A 607 7.76 0.76 -35.71
N ASN A 608 7.85 1.00 -37.02
CA ASN A 608 8.12 -0.06 -38.00
C ASN A 608 9.48 -0.75 -37.75
N SER A 609 10.50 0.00 -37.31
CA SER A 609 11.81 -0.54 -36.93
C SER A 609 11.78 -1.37 -35.64
N LEU A 610 10.94 -1.01 -34.66
CA LEU A 610 10.70 -1.81 -33.46
C LEU A 610 9.96 -3.11 -33.79
N CYS A 611 8.97 -3.05 -34.68
CA CYS A 611 8.20 -4.22 -35.10
C CYS A 611 9.05 -5.22 -35.91
N SER A 612 10.12 -4.74 -36.53
CA SER A 612 11.12 -5.59 -37.21
C SER A 612 12.05 -6.33 -36.24
N GLN A 613 11.98 -6.09 -34.92
CA GLN A 613 12.84 -6.75 -33.94
C GLN A 613 12.26 -8.10 -33.51
N PRO A 614 13.03 -9.21 -33.52
CA PRO A 614 12.51 -10.53 -33.20
C PRO A 614 11.98 -10.62 -31.76
N HIS A 615 12.61 -9.92 -30.80
CA HIS A 615 12.15 -9.86 -29.42
C HIS A 615 10.74 -9.24 -29.28
N PHE A 616 10.39 -8.25 -30.10
CA PHE A 616 9.05 -7.65 -30.07
C PHE A 616 8.02 -8.63 -30.60
N GLU A 617 8.24 -9.26 -31.75
CA GLU A 617 7.31 -10.24 -32.32
C GLU A 617 7.10 -11.45 -31.39
N HIS A 618 8.13 -11.87 -30.65
CA HIS A 618 8.00 -12.90 -29.61
C HIS A 618 7.18 -12.43 -28.39
N ALA A 619 7.34 -11.19 -27.93
CA ALA A 619 6.54 -10.62 -26.84
C ALA A 619 5.07 -10.40 -27.23
N LYS A 620 4.83 -9.90 -28.45
CA LYS A 620 3.52 -9.78 -29.12
C LYS A 620 2.84 -11.13 -29.25
N LYS A 621 3.57 -12.16 -29.72
CA LYS A 621 3.05 -13.53 -29.80
C LYS A 621 2.67 -14.10 -28.43
N LEU A 622 3.54 -14.02 -27.42
CA LEU A 622 3.21 -14.42 -26.04
C LEU A 622 1.94 -13.71 -25.53
N THR A 623 1.79 -12.42 -25.84
CA THR A 623 0.60 -11.63 -25.46
C THR A 623 -0.68 -12.20 -26.08
N PHE A 624 -0.69 -12.41 -27.39
CA PHE A 624 -1.89 -12.87 -28.11
C PHE A 624 -2.18 -14.37 -27.93
N ASP A 625 -1.17 -15.23 -27.81
CA ASP A 625 -1.35 -16.65 -27.46
C ASP A 625 -1.98 -16.81 -26.06
N THR A 626 -1.50 -16.02 -25.08
CA THR A 626 -2.09 -15.98 -23.72
C THR A 626 -3.55 -15.52 -23.77
N PHE A 627 -3.83 -14.45 -24.51
CA PHE A 627 -5.19 -13.91 -24.65
C PHE A 627 -6.13 -14.90 -25.36
N ALA A 628 -5.66 -15.62 -26.38
CA ALA A 628 -6.42 -16.67 -27.06
C ALA A 628 -6.80 -17.81 -26.10
N LEU A 629 -5.88 -18.26 -25.24
CA LEU A 629 -6.17 -19.27 -24.22
C LEU A 629 -7.20 -18.77 -23.20
N ALA A 630 -7.13 -17.52 -22.76
CA ALA A 630 -8.15 -16.93 -21.89
C ALA A 630 -9.53 -16.89 -22.58
N LEU A 631 -9.60 -16.46 -23.84
CA LEU A 631 -10.86 -16.38 -24.61
C LEU A 631 -11.47 -17.75 -24.92
N ARG A 632 -10.67 -18.81 -25.05
CA ARG A 632 -11.15 -20.19 -25.27
C ARG A 632 -11.90 -20.75 -24.06
N ARG A 633 -11.74 -20.18 -22.86
CA ARG A 633 -12.48 -20.54 -21.64
C ARG A 633 -13.87 -19.90 -21.60
N ILE A 634 -14.66 -20.21 -22.64
CA ILE A 634 -16.00 -19.67 -22.84
C ILE A 634 -16.90 -19.98 -21.63
N GLY A 635 -17.48 -18.93 -21.04
CA GLY A 635 -18.34 -19.01 -19.85
C GLY A 635 -17.60 -18.96 -18.49
N ASP A 636 -16.26 -19.03 -18.46
CA ASP A 636 -15.49 -18.89 -17.23
C ASP A 636 -15.46 -17.44 -16.76
N LYS A 637 -16.30 -17.10 -15.77
CA LYS A 637 -16.40 -15.75 -15.19
C LYS A 637 -15.08 -15.25 -14.58
N ASN A 638 -14.09 -16.10 -14.37
CA ASN A 638 -12.80 -15.70 -13.81
C ASN A 638 -11.84 -15.11 -14.86
N VAL A 639 -12.00 -15.39 -16.16
CA VAL A 639 -11.14 -14.79 -17.20
C VAL A 639 -11.54 -13.37 -17.58
N LEU A 640 -12.75 -12.93 -17.21
CA LEU A 640 -13.31 -11.63 -17.59
C LEU A 640 -12.41 -10.43 -17.27
N PRO A 641 -11.66 -10.34 -16.15
CA PRO A 641 -10.75 -9.21 -15.90
C PRO A 641 -9.56 -9.17 -16.87
N HIS A 642 -8.98 -10.34 -17.18
CA HIS A 642 -7.93 -10.45 -18.20
C HIS A 642 -8.47 -10.01 -19.57
N VAL A 643 -9.65 -10.49 -19.96
CA VAL A 643 -10.30 -10.12 -21.22
C VAL A 643 -10.62 -8.62 -21.25
N HIS A 644 -11.13 -8.03 -20.16
CA HIS A 644 -11.36 -6.59 -20.05
C HIS A 644 -10.06 -5.81 -20.30
N ILE A 645 -8.99 -6.08 -19.57
CA ILE A 645 -7.73 -5.33 -19.71
C ILE A 645 -7.10 -5.51 -21.10
N MET A 646 -7.17 -6.72 -21.68
CA MET A 646 -6.71 -6.93 -23.06
C MET A 646 -7.55 -6.17 -24.08
N LEU A 647 -8.87 -6.05 -23.91
CA LEU A 647 -9.73 -5.23 -24.79
C LEU A 647 -9.52 -3.73 -24.58
N SER A 648 -9.25 -3.27 -23.35
CA SER A 648 -8.86 -1.88 -23.07
C SER A 648 -7.57 -1.51 -23.81
N PHE A 649 -6.57 -2.42 -23.80
CA PHE A 649 -5.32 -2.28 -24.53
C PHE A 649 -5.53 -2.29 -26.05
N VAL A 650 -6.24 -3.29 -26.57
CA VAL A 650 -6.54 -3.42 -28.02
C VAL A 650 -7.34 -2.20 -28.53
N SER A 651 -8.31 -1.70 -27.77
CA SER A 651 -9.07 -0.47 -28.09
C SER A 651 -8.20 0.79 -28.11
N THR A 652 -7.31 0.92 -27.11
CA THR A 652 -6.32 2.01 -27.04
C THR A 652 -5.40 2.00 -28.27
N PHE A 653 -4.89 0.83 -28.67
CA PHE A 653 -4.03 0.70 -29.84
C PHE A 653 -4.83 0.90 -31.14
N ALA A 654 -6.04 0.33 -31.25
CA ALA A 654 -6.92 0.47 -32.41
C ALA A 654 -7.24 1.94 -32.75
N SER A 655 -7.44 2.78 -31.74
CA SER A 655 -7.75 4.21 -31.93
C SER A 655 -6.52 5.08 -32.23
N ASN A 656 -5.30 4.55 -32.13
CA ASN A 656 -4.06 5.30 -32.33
C ASN A 656 -3.52 5.16 -33.77
N LYS A 657 -3.30 6.31 -34.44
CA LYS A 657 -2.84 6.38 -35.85
C LYS A 657 -1.48 5.70 -36.13
N TYR A 658 -0.61 5.54 -35.14
CA TYR A 658 0.72 4.94 -35.30
C TYR A 658 0.73 3.43 -35.05
N VAL A 659 -0.02 2.95 -34.06
CA VAL A 659 0.06 1.54 -33.59
C VAL A 659 -1.16 0.68 -33.91
N SER A 660 -2.23 1.23 -34.49
CA SER A 660 -3.46 0.44 -34.77
C SER A 660 -3.30 -0.70 -35.78
N HIS A 661 -2.17 -0.78 -36.50
CA HIS A 661 -1.85 -1.92 -37.35
C HIS A 661 -1.31 -3.13 -36.55
N LEU A 662 -0.94 -2.97 -35.27
CA LEU A 662 -0.33 -4.03 -34.46
C LEU A 662 -1.34 -4.95 -33.76
N VAL A 663 -2.63 -4.58 -33.79
CA VAL A 663 -3.73 -5.37 -33.26
C VAL A 663 -4.40 -6.25 -34.33
N THR A 664 -3.88 -6.30 -35.56
CA THR A 664 -4.33 -7.26 -36.59
C THR A 664 -4.22 -8.69 -36.09
N ASP A 665 -3.12 -9.03 -35.43
CA ASP A 665 -2.81 -10.38 -34.95
C ASP A 665 -3.48 -10.73 -33.60
N THR A 666 -4.45 -9.93 -33.17
CA THR A 666 -5.35 -10.27 -32.06
C THR A 666 -6.13 -11.54 -32.42
N PRO A 667 -6.41 -12.45 -31.47
CA PRO A 667 -7.23 -13.65 -31.71
C PRO A 667 -8.72 -13.30 -31.91
N TRP A 668 -9.04 -12.68 -33.03
CA TRP A 668 -10.39 -12.19 -33.37
C TRP A 668 -11.43 -13.30 -33.46
N ALA A 669 -11.04 -14.51 -33.90
CA ALA A 669 -11.96 -15.65 -34.01
C ALA A 669 -12.43 -16.13 -32.63
N GLU A 670 -11.49 -16.33 -31.69
CA GLU A 670 -11.79 -16.61 -30.29
C GLU A 670 -12.58 -15.47 -29.64
N LEU A 671 -12.23 -14.21 -29.93
CA LEU A 671 -12.93 -13.05 -29.37
C LEU A 671 -14.40 -12.98 -29.83
N VAL A 672 -14.67 -13.22 -31.12
CA VAL A 672 -16.03 -13.30 -31.67
C VAL A 672 -16.81 -14.44 -31.01
N ALA A 673 -16.20 -15.63 -30.82
CA ALA A 673 -16.84 -16.75 -30.14
C ALA A 673 -17.13 -16.47 -28.65
N PHE A 674 -16.23 -15.78 -27.96
CA PHE A 674 -16.38 -15.37 -26.57
C PHE A 674 -17.50 -14.32 -26.42
N LEU A 675 -17.45 -13.22 -27.19
CA LEU A 675 -18.45 -12.15 -27.17
C LEU A 675 -19.85 -12.66 -27.53
N ASN A 676 -19.99 -13.53 -28.53
CA ASN A 676 -21.28 -14.12 -28.91
C ASN A 676 -21.88 -14.99 -27.81
N THR A 677 -21.06 -15.68 -27.02
CA THR A 677 -21.52 -16.42 -25.84
C THR A 677 -21.87 -15.47 -24.69
N LEU A 678 -21.12 -14.36 -24.55
CA LEU A 678 -21.34 -13.34 -23.53
C LEU A 678 -22.66 -12.58 -23.75
N ILE A 679 -23.01 -12.23 -25.00
CA ILE A 679 -24.34 -11.70 -25.37
C ILE A 679 -25.43 -12.69 -24.96
N LYS A 680 -25.33 -13.96 -25.38
CA LYS A 680 -26.35 -15.00 -25.05
C LYS A 680 -26.54 -15.15 -23.55
N THR A 681 -25.47 -15.02 -22.77
CA THR A 681 -25.51 -15.06 -21.29
C THR A 681 -26.23 -13.84 -20.72
N GLU A 682 -25.91 -12.64 -21.20
CA GLU A 682 -26.54 -11.39 -20.74
C GLU A 682 -28.02 -11.30 -21.16
N SER A 683 -28.38 -11.64 -22.41
CA SER A 683 -29.79 -11.70 -22.84
C SER A 683 -30.61 -12.73 -22.04
N GLN A 684 -30.01 -13.86 -21.63
CA GLN A 684 -30.67 -14.79 -20.70
C GLN A 684 -30.93 -14.16 -19.34
N ILE A 685 -29.95 -13.43 -18.77
CA ILE A 685 -30.09 -12.70 -17.50
C ILE A 685 -31.17 -11.62 -17.61
N GLN A 686 -31.14 -10.80 -18.66
CA GLN A 686 -32.14 -9.75 -18.93
C GLN A 686 -33.55 -10.33 -19.05
N SER A 687 -33.72 -11.46 -19.75
CA SER A 687 -35.03 -12.11 -19.91
C SER A 687 -35.64 -12.60 -18.59
N GLN A 688 -34.83 -12.90 -17.58
CA GLN A 688 -35.27 -13.32 -16.25
C GLN A 688 -35.64 -12.15 -15.33
N ILE A 689 -35.04 -10.98 -15.53
CA ILE A 689 -35.15 -9.81 -14.63
C ILE A 689 -36.09 -8.73 -15.21
N GLN A 690 -36.50 -8.84 -16.47
CA GLN A 690 -37.35 -7.88 -17.19
C GLN A 690 -36.73 -6.48 -17.30
N THR A 691 -35.39 -6.43 -17.42
CA THR A 691 -34.59 -5.21 -17.56
C THR A 691 -34.23 -4.88 -19.01
N GLN A 692 -33.46 -3.80 -19.18
CA GLN A 692 -32.85 -3.28 -20.43
C GLN A 692 -32.58 -4.32 -21.53
N THR A 693 -32.85 -3.94 -22.78
CA THR A 693 -32.56 -4.76 -23.98
C THR A 693 -31.10 -4.64 -24.42
N THR A 694 -30.64 -5.63 -25.19
CA THR A 694 -29.32 -5.66 -25.86
C THR A 694 -29.00 -4.34 -26.59
N ASP A 695 -29.97 -3.74 -27.29
CA ASP A 695 -29.76 -2.49 -28.02
C ASP A 695 -29.45 -1.30 -27.10
N SER A 696 -30.07 -1.26 -25.91
CA SER A 696 -29.82 -0.20 -24.93
C SER A 696 -28.44 -0.32 -24.26
N LEU A 697 -27.89 -1.55 -24.18
CA LEU A 697 -26.52 -1.79 -23.73
C LEU A 697 -25.49 -1.22 -24.71
N PHE A 698 -25.69 -1.40 -26.02
CA PHE A 698 -24.76 -0.94 -27.07
C PHE A 698 -24.98 0.52 -27.50
N SER A 699 -26.20 1.04 -27.34
CA SER A 699 -26.49 2.49 -27.44
C SER A 699 -25.77 3.32 -26.36
N SER A 700 -25.33 2.67 -25.28
CA SER A 700 -24.65 3.31 -24.15
C SER A 700 -23.13 3.30 -24.31
N PRO A 701 -22.41 4.42 -24.08
CA PRO A 701 -20.95 4.43 -24.17
C PRO A 701 -20.28 3.50 -23.15
N VAL A 702 -19.04 3.08 -23.46
CA VAL A 702 -18.20 2.16 -22.65
C VAL A 702 -18.17 2.58 -21.17
N PHE A 703 -17.99 3.87 -20.94
CA PHE A 703 -18.11 4.54 -19.64
C PHE A 703 -19.31 5.53 -19.67
N PRO A 704 -19.97 5.81 -18.52
CA PRO A 704 -20.98 6.86 -18.41
C PRO A 704 -20.43 8.28 -18.56
N ASN A 705 -21.30 9.20 -18.98
CA ASN A 705 -21.09 10.64 -18.86
C ASN A 705 -21.31 11.11 -17.41
N GLU A 706 -20.94 12.35 -17.09
CA GLU A 706 -21.17 12.90 -15.74
C GLU A 706 -22.67 12.93 -15.39
N GLY A 707 -23.04 12.24 -14.30
CA GLY A 707 -24.42 12.12 -13.82
C GLY A 707 -25.21 10.92 -14.37
N GLU A 708 -24.68 10.19 -15.35
CA GLU A 708 -25.24 8.92 -15.81
C GLU A 708 -24.71 7.74 -14.99
N ARG A 709 -25.52 6.68 -14.84
CA ARG A 709 -25.15 5.36 -14.29
C ARG A 709 -24.21 5.49 -13.09
N SER A 710 -24.68 6.19 -12.06
CA SER A 710 -23.93 6.47 -10.83
C SER A 710 -23.55 5.19 -10.05
N ASP A 711 -24.24 4.10 -10.35
CA ASP A 711 -24.00 2.71 -9.91
C ASP A 711 -22.92 1.97 -10.72
N GLU A 712 -22.54 2.43 -11.92
CA GLU A 712 -21.35 1.94 -12.63
C GLU A 712 -20.08 2.52 -11.99
N LEU A 713 -19.53 1.79 -11.03
CA LEU A 713 -18.29 2.08 -10.31
C LEU A 713 -17.05 1.54 -11.06
N PRO A 714 -15.83 2.03 -10.75
CA PRO A 714 -14.60 1.42 -11.25
C PRO A 714 -14.45 -0.04 -10.81
N LEU A 715 -14.07 -0.90 -11.75
CA LEU A 715 -13.87 -2.33 -11.49
C LEU A 715 -12.52 -2.57 -10.78
N PRO A 716 -12.35 -3.68 -10.02
CA PRO A 716 -11.09 -3.99 -9.33
C PRO A 716 -9.85 -3.88 -10.23
N GLU A 717 -9.96 -4.36 -11.48
CA GLU A 717 -8.89 -4.29 -12.48
C GLU A 717 -8.59 -2.89 -13.02
N ASP A 718 -9.53 -1.93 -12.94
CA ASP A 718 -9.28 -0.53 -13.35
C ASP A 718 -8.18 0.09 -12.47
N TYR A 719 -8.19 -0.22 -11.17
CA TYR A 719 -7.17 0.21 -10.20
C TYR A 719 -5.81 -0.47 -10.43
N LEU A 720 -5.81 -1.69 -10.98
CA LEU A 720 -4.59 -2.41 -11.37
C LEU A 720 -3.94 -1.86 -12.66
N VAL A 721 -4.66 -1.05 -13.44
CA VAL A 721 -4.22 -0.53 -14.75
C VAL A 721 -4.08 1.00 -14.80
N ARG A 722 -4.76 1.75 -13.92
CA ARG A 722 -4.68 3.23 -13.91
C ARG A 722 -3.24 3.76 -13.80
N GLY A 723 -2.93 4.79 -14.58
CA GLY A 723 -1.63 5.48 -14.58
C GLY A 723 -0.51 4.81 -15.39
N LEU A 724 -0.74 3.63 -15.98
CA LEU A 724 0.08 3.10 -17.07
C LEU A 724 0.04 4.05 -18.29
N ILE A 725 1.17 4.19 -19.01
CA ILE A 725 1.29 5.20 -20.07
C ILE A 725 0.33 4.99 -21.24
N TRP A 726 0.03 3.75 -21.62
CA TRP A 726 -0.97 3.45 -22.65
C TRP A 726 -2.39 3.77 -22.14
N ALA A 727 -2.69 3.43 -20.88
CA ALA A 727 -4.00 3.64 -20.28
C ALA A 727 -4.34 5.11 -19.94
N HIS A 728 -3.40 6.06 -20.13
CA HIS A 728 -3.56 7.46 -19.74
C HIS A 728 -4.79 8.15 -20.36
N GLY A 729 -5.24 7.68 -21.53
CA GLY A 729 -6.39 8.21 -22.25
C GLY A 729 -7.63 7.31 -22.23
N TYR A 730 -7.58 6.17 -21.54
CA TYR A 730 -8.67 5.18 -21.53
C TYR A 730 -9.76 5.52 -20.52
N PHE A 731 -9.38 5.94 -19.30
CA PHE A 731 -10.32 6.25 -18.23
C PHE A 731 -10.83 7.70 -18.30
N PRO A 732 -12.14 7.96 -18.09
CA PRO A 732 -12.66 9.31 -17.86
C PRO A 732 -11.98 9.98 -16.66
N LYS A 733 -11.76 11.30 -16.71
CA LYS A 733 -11.05 12.06 -15.67
C LYS A 733 -11.59 11.79 -14.24
N LYS A 734 -12.91 11.80 -14.09
CA LYS A 734 -13.62 11.60 -12.82
C LYS A 734 -13.98 10.14 -12.52
N TRP A 735 -13.49 9.17 -13.29
CA TRP A 735 -13.91 7.76 -13.17
C TRP A 735 -13.73 7.25 -11.73
N PHE A 736 -12.58 7.56 -11.14
CA PHE A 736 -12.17 7.15 -9.81
C PHE A 736 -12.58 8.11 -8.67
N GLU A 737 -13.29 9.21 -8.93
CA GLU A 737 -13.77 10.12 -7.87
C GLU A 737 -14.96 9.54 -7.08
N ARG A 738 -15.65 8.56 -7.66
CA ARG A 738 -16.81 7.86 -7.07
C ARG A 738 -16.35 6.60 -6.33
N GLU A 739 -15.41 6.80 -5.41
CA GLU A 739 -14.65 5.71 -4.76
C GLU A 739 -15.51 4.88 -3.79
N HIS A 740 -15.03 3.68 -3.47
CA HIS A 740 -15.45 2.82 -2.35
C HIS A 740 -14.23 2.55 -1.47
N ASP A 741 -14.42 2.11 -0.24
CA ASP A 741 -13.31 1.88 0.69
C ASP A 741 -12.25 0.91 0.11
N GLU A 742 -10.98 1.02 0.54
CA GLU A 742 -9.88 0.21 0.01
C GLU A 742 -10.19 -1.28 0.13
N GLU A 743 -10.84 -1.70 1.23
CA GLU A 743 -11.29 -3.07 1.46
C GLU A 743 -12.50 -3.46 0.60
N GLU A 744 -13.45 -2.55 0.38
CA GLU A 744 -14.67 -2.81 -0.42
C GLU A 744 -14.36 -2.95 -1.92
N ARG A 745 -13.34 -2.22 -2.41
CA ARG A 745 -12.91 -2.22 -3.81
C ARG A 745 -12.63 -3.62 -4.37
N TYR A 746 -12.15 -4.55 -3.54
CA TYR A 746 -11.78 -5.91 -3.96
C TYR A 746 -12.93 -6.94 -3.79
N LEU A 747 -14.14 -6.50 -3.41
CA LEU A 747 -15.30 -7.37 -3.26
C LEU A 747 -15.88 -7.80 -4.62
N GLU A 748 -15.66 -9.07 -4.96
CA GLU A 748 -16.23 -9.74 -6.14
C GLU A 748 -17.72 -10.08 -5.97
N LEU A 749 -18.54 -9.04 -5.82
CA LEU A 749 -20.01 -9.13 -5.78
C LEU A 749 -20.57 -9.62 -7.14
N ALA A 750 -21.81 -10.12 -7.10
CA ALA A 750 -22.50 -10.55 -8.32
C ALA A 750 -22.73 -9.38 -9.32
N SER A 751 -22.90 -8.16 -8.80
CA SER A 751 -22.92 -6.91 -9.58
C SER A 751 -21.60 -6.64 -10.29
N THR A 752 -20.46 -6.80 -9.60
CA THR A 752 -19.10 -6.62 -10.17
C THR A 752 -18.91 -7.50 -11.41
N VAL A 753 -19.41 -8.74 -11.39
CA VAL A 753 -19.39 -9.63 -12.56
C VAL A 753 -20.28 -9.11 -13.70
N LYS A 754 -21.49 -8.61 -13.42
CA LYS A 754 -22.38 -8.06 -14.46
C LYS A 754 -21.78 -6.82 -15.12
N SER A 755 -21.36 -5.83 -14.33
CA SER A 755 -20.75 -4.59 -14.84
C SER A 755 -19.50 -4.87 -15.68
N ARG A 756 -18.73 -5.91 -15.32
CA ARG A 756 -17.58 -6.40 -16.10
C ARG A 756 -17.99 -7.09 -17.41
N MET A 757 -19.04 -7.92 -17.41
CA MET A 757 -19.60 -8.49 -18.65
C MET A 757 -20.07 -7.40 -19.60
N GLU A 758 -20.81 -6.40 -19.10
CA GLU A 758 -21.28 -5.25 -19.87
C GLU A 758 -20.12 -4.42 -20.43
N ARG A 759 -19.10 -4.12 -19.62
CA ARG A 759 -17.89 -3.40 -20.05
C ARG A 759 -17.16 -4.14 -21.17
N VAL A 760 -16.99 -5.46 -21.07
CA VAL A 760 -16.40 -6.31 -22.12
C VAL A 760 -17.25 -6.29 -23.40
N LEU A 761 -18.58 -6.39 -23.29
CA LEU A 761 -19.48 -6.31 -24.44
C LEU A 761 -19.39 -4.95 -25.16
N ARG A 762 -19.46 -3.84 -24.42
CA ARG A 762 -19.36 -2.48 -24.99
C ARG A 762 -17.99 -2.23 -25.64
N LEU A 763 -16.90 -2.78 -25.09
CA LEU A 763 -15.58 -2.75 -25.73
C LEU A 763 -15.54 -3.56 -27.04
N GLY A 764 -16.16 -4.74 -27.08
CA GLY A 764 -16.31 -5.51 -28.32
C GLY A 764 -17.08 -4.75 -29.41
N TYR A 765 -18.18 -4.09 -29.04
CA TYR A 765 -18.97 -3.24 -29.94
C TYR A 765 -18.18 -2.01 -30.41
N ALA A 766 -17.43 -1.35 -29.52
CA ALA A 766 -16.55 -0.23 -29.88
C ALA A 766 -15.36 -0.64 -30.77
N LEU A 767 -14.93 -1.90 -30.74
CA LEU A 767 -13.97 -2.45 -31.72
C LEU A 767 -14.65 -2.77 -33.06
N ALA A 768 -15.88 -3.28 -33.05
CA ALA A 768 -16.65 -3.54 -34.26
C ALA A 768 -16.97 -2.27 -35.05
N SER A 769 -17.26 -1.14 -34.38
CA SER A 769 -17.53 0.15 -35.03
C SER A 769 -16.33 0.76 -35.78
N HIS A 770 -15.11 0.20 -35.61
CA HIS A 770 -13.96 0.55 -36.45
C HIS A 770 -14.01 -0.08 -37.85
N GLY A 771 -14.87 -1.09 -38.09
CA GLY A 771 -15.08 -1.70 -39.41
C GLY A 771 -13.85 -2.39 -40.03
N ARG A 772 -12.89 -2.86 -39.21
CA ARG A 772 -11.61 -3.43 -39.69
C ARG A 772 -11.39 -4.92 -39.48
N TRP A 773 -11.88 -5.50 -38.39
CA TRP A 773 -11.54 -6.88 -37.98
C TRP A 773 -12.76 -7.73 -37.64
N ILE A 774 -13.71 -7.13 -36.93
CA ILE A 774 -14.98 -7.72 -36.55
C ILE A 774 -16.10 -6.76 -36.91
N ALA A 775 -17.28 -7.31 -37.18
CA ALA A 775 -18.52 -6.56 -37.31
C ALA A 775 -19.52 -7.03 -36.24
N TYR A 776 -20.54 -6.20 -35.97
CA TYR A 776 -21.69 -6.55 -35.17
C TYR A 776 -22.95 -6.34 -36.02
N ASP A 777 -23.78 -7.37 -36.11
CA ASP A 777 -25.08 -7.29 -36.78
C ASP A 777 -26.19 -7.04 -35.77
N GLU A 778 -26.85 -5.88 -35.90
CA GLU A 778 -27.94 -5.47 -35.02
C GLU A 778 -29.17 -6.38 -35.15
N GLY A 779 -29.42 -6.98 -36.33
CA GLY A 779 -30.61 -7.80 -36.59
C GLY A 779 -30.58 -9.19 -35.94
N SER A 780 -29.40 -9.80 -35.82
CA SER A 780 -29.19 -11.09 -35.13
C SER A 780 -28.60 -10.97 -33.73
N HIS A 781 -28.15 -9.76 -33.35
CA HIS A 781 -27.32 -9.49 -32.18
C HIS A 781 -26.06 -10.36 -32.11
N THR A 782 -25.36 -10.54 -33.23
CA THR A 782 -24.13 -11.35 -33.28
C THR A 782 -22.92 -10.58 -33.80
N PHE A 783 -21.77 -10.89 -33.22
CA PHE A 783 -20.46 -10.52 -33.77
C PHE A 783 -20.05 -11.51 -34.87
N SER A 784 -19.36 -11.01 -35.89
CA SER A 784 -18.78 -11.80 -36.98
C SER A 784 -17.37 -11.31 -37.30
N LEU A 785 -16.56 -12.16 -37.96
CA LEU A 785 -15.30 -11.74 -38.55
C LEU A 785 -15.56 -10.96 -39.84
N LEU A 786 -14.80 -9.90 -40.08
CA LEU A 786 -14.73 -9.28 -41.40
C LEU A 786 -13.78 -10.08 -42.29
N SER A 787 -14.20 -10.33 -43.53
CA SER A 787 -13.35 -10.96 -44.56
C SER A 787 -12.30 -9.97 -45.07
N ASP A 788 -11.10 -10.45 -45.43
CA ASP A 788 -10.04 -9.68 -46.10
C ASP A 788 -10.38 -9.33 -47.55
N THR A 789 -11.49 -8.60 -47.77
CA THR A 789 -12.06 -8.31 -49.09
C THR A 789 -12.37 -6.83 -49.33
N SER A 790 -11.64 -5.90 -48.70
CA SER A 790 -11.59 -4.49 -49.13
C SER A 790 -10.45 -3.66 -48.50
N VAL A 791 -9.19 -3.95 -48.86
CA VAL A 791 -8.07 -2.99 -48.69
C VAL A 791 -7.41 -2.74 -50.06
N SER A 792 -8.16 -2.06 -50.93
CA SER A 792 -7.76 -1.75 -52.33
C SER A 792 -8.36 -0.42 -52.84
N THR A 793 -8.35 0.62 -52.00
CA THR A 793 -8.57 2.04 -52.38
C THR A 793 -7.79 2.93 -51.43
#